data_AF-A0ABD3Q1B1-F1
#
_entry.id   AF-A0ABD3Q1B1-F1
#
_cell.length_a   1.000
_cell.length_b   1.000
_cell.length_c   1.000
_cell.angle_alpha   90.00
_cell.angle_beta   90.00
_cell.angle_gamma   90.00
#
_symmetry.space_group_name_H-M   'P 1'
#
loop_
_entity.id
_entity.type
_entity.pdbx_description
1 polymer ?
#
loop_
_entity_poly.entity_id
_entity_poly.type
_entity_poly.pdbx_seq_one_letter_code
_entity_poly.pdbx_strand_id
1 'polypeptide(L)'
;MACFMMSMSALARRSFSALSNQQIRSLSSQIGSFGRSSSIRLHRHNHGYHHFSRGKSSFAKLSKANDIKPSYGAASVISHAEDNDGSGSDEDTPPEKNDDDLEANRYEEWHQLKQQELQDLSSTTDQILTAVLFSSHEIDSILELMTKWRDFNTQITPEVHNLSHFRRKHPQYPPSDFMADVTFEAAAKCQSLLTHLLAGNNVIPAAQVKAYKLCMETWSQVYHSSCGDRAEDILEAYGERFGGDMDLAPNLDCYKIVLRGYDRSCSSYFKNAAEDNKAGGSQTPGEKASDVLNLLTSVSAWDLYLKPDLELYSHVMSTIRNSLLNWSGKTRQNVIDRTTYDELAVKAMDTFKDMEMLMEKKSNKLRDISLSEWHCIIQSYSDAIAVASKVRLHSNENLEQSAEDLLHKLEECVSANADAIIQVAAIDGDSTLLKDMQRNIENAYVDAITSKLHSTTKQRGHFDDLSSALQNVDSSEQIFCRMKDRSQVLSPFLFPAPTQDHYGALIECVCECLHNEYAASGDNAMRRLEELPHTKAARLLAELEGVHLTSPDSQPIDGSIYSSVIWAQCQVVLWKSIMERERFFDVADMVEKLLKETEEKYNEGLVNFSASRDATIMYNSVFRFYSKRSKNRSGGMGSKLSKRTLHLLDGLEHWNKTSGGKVKPDDITFNLIIKILSDNGVEVESVHSRMRAFGIKPNEKHYHAAMRSQGAAGDSAMNAESILSQVKNKYAEDGSAKPTTALYTSCISSFGSSVEHNNVAKVLELTKELTDLYDTTKDEAFKPDIMFYSAVLDALSKAKDDAALGHALRILDEIETKHSEGEIETGPNRVTYTSILYAIAKSPNPNSAKAAEDLMHRMIRRSNDLNDDSLQPDVVAYTALIQALANSREKDSIDRAVKWFREMKAQYLTGNGLARPNKMTYTALINCWGNSKRPDAPERATEILSMMEEEAENGHFDSKPDAFVYSSIIKLLSKTRSDDKATRVWRLYERMRSKYESGDVEMKPNNVILTSIIFTCGHTNPNQVARANSLKVLIDCISEIKSQEYITPSSISFRTLLDAVKNIVPDDETRRPLSSTIFQLCCRDGQLDKSVLEAFERVQPELYAKLPIGVQSHSDDGIPSKWTRNVRKHHR
;
A
#
# COMPACT_ATOMS: atom_id res chain seq x y z
N MET A 1 18.79 -68.83 -1.35
CA MET A 1 18.11 -67.88 -2.28
C MET A 1 16.75 -67.41 -1.75
N ALA A 2 15.79 -68.28 -1.42
CA ALA A 2 14.50 -67.84 -0.85
C ALA A 2 14.61 -67.07 0.49
N CYS A 3 15.50 -67.47 1.41
CA CYS A 3 15.77 -66.71 2.64
C CYS A 3 16.54 -65.40 2.43
N PHE A 4 17.23 -65.25 1.28
CA PHE A 4 17.98 -64.03 0.92
C PHE A 4 17.06 -63.00 0.23
N MET A 5 16.05 -63.47 -0.51
CA MET A 5 14.97 -62.62 -1.04
C MET A 5 14.00 -62.15 0.05
N MET A 6 13.72 -62.97 1.06
CA MET A 6 12.92 -62.53 2.22
C MET A 6 13.63 -61.45 3.05
N SER A 7 14.97 -61.48 3.18
CA SER A 7 15.70 -60.41 3.88
C SER A 7 15.75 -59.09 3.11
N MET A 8 15.67 -59.13 1.77
CA MET A 8 15.58 -57.94 0.91
C MET A 8 14.20 -57.27 1.00
N SER A 9 13.12 -58.05 1.09
CA SER A 9 11.77 -57.51 1.35
C SER A 9 11.65 -56.85 2.73
N ALA A 10 12.44 -57.30 3.71
CA ALA A 10 12.53 -56.67 5.04
C ALA A 10 13.42 -55.41 5.05
N LEU A 11 14.37 -55.30 4.11
CA LEU A 11 15.18 -54.10 3.91
C LEU A 11 14.38 -52.98 3.23
N ALA A 12 13.56 -53.33 2.23
CA ALA A 12 12.60 -52.42 1.58
C ALA A 12 11.50 -51.91 2.56
N ARG A 13 11.02 -52.78 3.47
CA ARG A 13 10.13 -52.37 4.57
C ARG A 13 10.80 -51.43 5.59
N ARG A 14 12.13 -51.50 5.72
CA ARG A 14 12.90 -50.63 6.63
C ARG A 14 13.27 -49.30 6.00
N SER A 15 13.48 -49.20 4.70
CA SER A 15 13.81 -47.92 4.04
C SER A 15 12.63 -46.96 4.03
N PHE A 16 11.41 -47.42 3.73
CA PHE A 16 10.20 -46.57 3.73
C PHE A 16 9.74 -46.14 5.14
N SER A 17 9.95 -46.97 6.17
CA SER A 17 9.60 -46.62 7.57
C SER A 17 10.74 -45.96 8.37
N ALA A 18 11.98 -46.03 7.90
CA ALA A 18 13.13 -45.39 8.54
C ALA A 18 13.30 -43.93 8.14
N LEU A 19 12.91 -43.51 6.93
CA LEU A 19 13.01 -42.11 6.49
C LEU A 19 12.11 -41.17 7.32
N SER A 20 10.90 -41.61 7.69
CA SER A 20 10.01 -40.84 8.59
C SER A 20 10.48 -40.79 10.04
N ASN A 21 11.30 -41.75 10.49
CA ASN A 21 11.85 -41.81 11.85
C ASN A 21 13.27 -41.23 11.98
N GLN A 22 14.02 -41.08 10.88
CA GLN A 22 15.37 -40.49 10.90
C GLN A 22 15.34 -38.96 10.99
N GLN A 23 14.34 -38.29 10.41
CA GLN A 23 14.14 -36.84 10.60
C GLN A 23 13.69 -36.47 12.01
N ILE A 24 12.97 -37.36 12.71
CA ILE A 24 12.59 -37.14 14.12
C ILE A 24 13.78 -37.35 15.07
N ARG A 25 14.80 -38.12 14.67
CA ARG A 25 16.01 -38.34 15.48
C ARG A 25 17.12 -37.31 15.24
N SER A 26 17.24 -36.70 14.06
CA SER A 26 18.26 -35.66 13.78
C SER A 26 17.96 -34.32 14.48
N LEU A 27 16.68 -34.01 14.73
CA LEU A 27 16.27 -32.85 15.54
C LEU A 27 16.51 -33.02 17.04
N SER A 28 16.80 -34.24 17.51
CA SER A 28 17.06 -34.54 18.93
C SER A 28 18.54 -34.64 19.32
N SER A 29 19.48 -34.50 18.37
CA SER A 29 20.93 -34.65 18.62
C SER A 29 21.77 -33.38 18.45
N GLN A 30 21.16 -32.20 18.27
CA GLN A 30 21.89 -30.92 18.12
C GLN A 30 21.59 -29.85 19.19
N ILE A 31 21.14 -30.24 20.39
CA ILE A 31 21.18 -29.34 21.55
C ILE A 31 21.79 -30.09 22.73
N GLY A 32 23.11 -30.02 22.83
CA GLY A 32 23.86 -30.65 23.91
C GLY A 32 25.36 -30.38 23.87
N SER A 33 25.78 -29.12 24.07
CA SER A 33 26.92 -28.77 24.95
C SER A 33 27.26 -27.28 24.90
N PHE A 34 26.83 -26.53 25.90
CA PHE A 34 27.68 -25.58 26.65
C PHE A 34 26.95 -25.24 27.99
N GLY A 35 27.56 -25.62 29.12
CA GLY A 35 27.09 -25.33 30.48
C GLY A 35 27.20 -23.84 30.83
N ARG A 36 26.64 -23.31 31.93
CA ARG A 36 26.56 -23.80 33.32
C ARG A 36 25.46 -23.05 34.12
N SER A 37 24.87 -23.78 35.08
CA SER A 37 24.26 -23.40 36.39
C SER A 37 23.33 -22.16 36.46
N SER A 38 22.08 -22.28 36.94
CA SER A 38 21.77 -22.66 38.32
C SER A 38 20.26 -22.89 38.56
N SER A 39 19.94 -24.10 39.03
CA SER A 39 19.15 -24.42 40.22
C SER A 39 17.81 -23.69 40.54
N ILE A 40 16.72 -24.50 40.52
CA ILE A 40 15.69 -24.68 41.60
C ILE A 40 14.26 -24.11 41.38
N ARG A 41 13.30 -25.06 41.31
CA ARG A 41 11.96 -25.23 41.96
C ARG A 41 10.83 -25.53 40.95
N LEU A 42 10.40 -26.79 40.79
CA LEU A 42 9.46 -27.59 41.60
C LEU A 42 7.98 -27.25 41.38
N HIS A 43 7.23 -28.16 40.72
CA HIS A 43 6.01 -28.85 41.20
C HIS A 43 5.45 -29.74 40.06
N ARG A 44 5.63 -31.08 40.06
CA ARG A 44 4.85 -32.17 40.73
C ARG A 44 3.36 -32.27 40.32
N HIS A 45 3.02 -33.26 39.50
CA HIS A 45 2.27 -34.50 39.85
C HIS A 45 1.97 -35.30 38.55
N ASN A 46 2.57 -36.47 38.28
CA ASN A 46 2.36 -37.85 38.78
C ASN A 46 0.97 -38.46 38.53
N HIS A 47 0.89 -39.40 37.57
CA HIS A 47 0.27 -40.74 37.55
C HIS A 47 0.01 -41.13 36.07
N GLY A 48 0.29 -42.31 35.52
CA GLY A 48 0.62 -43.63 36.02
C GLY A 48 -0.12 -44.68 35.16
N TYR A 49 0.57 -45.76 34.77
CA TYR A 49 0.08 -47.06 34.22
C TYR A 49 0.08 -47.34 32.70
N HIS A 50 1.21 -47.92 32.26
CA HIS A 50 1.41 -49.26 31.69
C HIS A 50 0.29 -50.07 30.97
N HIS A 51 0.68 -50.55 29.77
CA HIS A 51 0.44 -51.84 29.10
C HIS A 51 -1.00 -52.32 28.79
N PHE A 52 -1.30 -52.57 27.50
CA PHE A 52 -1.23 -53.90 26.86
C PHE A 52 -1.56 -53.84 25.36
N SER A 53 -1.35 -54.97 24.70
CA SER A 53 -1.16 -55.18 23.27
C SER A 53 -2.41 -55.68 22.53
N ARG A 54 -2.32 -55.62 21.19
CA ARG A 54 -2.96 -56.48 20.16
C ARG A 54 -4.48 -56.37 19.93
N GLY A 55 -4.80 -56.13 18.65
CA GLY A 55 -5.62 -57.09 17.89
C GLY A 55 -6.97 -56.60 17.35
N LYS A 56 -7.01 -56.42 16.03
CA LYS A 56 -8.09 -56.72 15.07
C LYS A 56 -9.50 -56.11 15.27
N SER A 57 -9.89 -55.38 14.22
CA SER A 57 -11.20 -55.31 13.54
C SER A 57 -12.48 -55.58 14.33
N SER A 58 -13.43 -54.65 14.25
CA SER A 58 -14.85 -54.98 14.11
C SER A 58 -15.65 -53.82 13.53
N PHE A 59 -16.11 -54.00 12.30
CA PHE A 59 -17.40 -53.47 11.86
C PHE A 59 -18.52 -54.18 12.64
N ALA A 60 -19.67 -53.51 12.76
CA ALA A 60 -20.98 -53.94 13.28
C ALA A 60 -21.31 -53.65 14.75
N LYS A 61 -22.09 -52.59 14.96
CA LYS A 61 -23.50 -52.77 15.36
C LYS A 61 -24.38 -51.62 14.86
N LEU A 62 -25.46 -52.06 14.21
CA LEU A 62 -26.53 -51.35 13.52
C LEU A 62 -27.48 -50.55 14.44
N SER A 63 -28.10 -49.56 13.80
CA SER A 63 -29.52 -49.16 13.89
C SER A 63 -30.02 -48.41 15.13
N LYS A 64 -30.35 -47.12 14.94
CA LYS A 64 -31.74 -46.62 14.81
C LYS A 64 -31.75 -45.09 14.90
N ALA A 65 -31.98 -44.43 13.77
CA ALA A 65 -32.83 -43.25 13.63
C ALA A 65 -32.97 -42.95 12.13
N ASN A 66 -34.06 -43.46 11.56
CA ASN A 66 -34.61 -42.93 10.32
C ASN A 66 -35.16 -41.52 10.57
N ASP A 67 -35.39 -40.81 9.46
CA ASP A 67 -36.19 -39.58 9.30
C ASP A 67 -35.42 -38.26 9.25
N ILE A 68 -34.73 -37.98 8.13
CA ILE A 68 -34.85 -36.70 7.41
C ILE A 68 -34.75 -36.97 5.89
N LYS A 69 -35.82 -36.64 5.16
CA LYS A 69 -35.93 -36.73 3.70
C LYS A 69 -34.89 -35.82 3.00
N PRO A 70 -34.24 -36.24 1.90
CA PRO A 70 -33.70 -35.29 0.94
C PRO A 70 -34.84 -34.80 0.04
N SER A 71 -35.18 -33.51 0.14
CA SER A 71 -36.11 -32.90 -0.81
C SER A 71 -35.43 -32.76 -2.17
N TYR A 72 -35.88 -33.57 -3.12
CA TYR A 72 -35.75 -33.27 -4.54
C TYR A 72 -36.46 -31.94 -4.83
N GLY A 73 -35.73 -30.96 -5.33
CA GLY A 73 -36.25 -29.74 -5.94
C GLY A 73 -35.53 -29.53 -7.26
N ALA A 74 -36.21 -29.91 -8.34
CA ALA A 74 -35.76 -29.70 -9.71
C ALA A 74 -35.84 -28.21 -10.10
N ALA A 75 -34.86 -27.79 -10.90
CA ALA A 75 -34.87 -26.82 -12.00
C ALA A 75 -35.73 -25.54 -11.96
N SER A 76 -35.13 -24.48 -12.51
CA SER A 76 -35.69 -23.18 -12.95
C SER A 76 -35.87 -22.15 -11.82
N VAL A 77 -35.53 -20.86 -11.95
CA VAL A 77 -35.67 -19.98 -13.12
C VAL A 77 -34.65 -18.84 -13.01
N ILE A 78 -33.88 -18.66 -14.10
CA ILE A 78 -33.41 -17.35 -14.56
C ILE A 78 -34.65 -16.55 -14.96
N SER A 79 -34.92 -15.42 -14.32
CA SER A 79 -35.83 -14.42 -14.87
C SER A 79 -35.30 -13.01 -14.61
N HIS A 80 -34.84 -12.37 -15.68
CA HIS A 80 -34.81 -10.92 -15.77
C HIS A 80 -36.22 -10.39 -16.06
N ALA A 81 -36.54 -9.28 -15.37
CA ALA A 81 -37.22 -8.08 -15.86
C ALA A 81 -38.73 -8.08 -16.22
N GLU A 82 -39.39 -7.06 -15.64
CA GLU A 82 -40.53 -6.27 -16.13
C GLU A 82 -41.97 -6.76 -15.93
N ASP A 83 -42.65 -6.13 -14.96
CA ASP A 83 -44.00 -5.60 -15.15
C ASP A 83 -43.87 -4.08 -15.28
N ASN A 84 -44.15 -3.55 -16.49
CA ASN A 84 -44.62 -2.18 -16.65
C ASN A 84 -45.71 -2.19 -17.73
N ASP A 85 -46.96 -2.09 -17.29
CA ASP A 85 -48.12 -1.86 -18.17
C ASP A 85 -48.05 -0.45 -18.76
N GLY A 86 -48.21 -0.31 -20.08
CA GLY A 86 -48.63 0.97 -20.68
C GLY A 86 -48.13 1.32 -22.09
N SER A 87 -48.60 0.57 -23.10
CA SER A 87 -48.97 1.02 -24.46
C SER A 87 -48.05 1.97 -25.27
N GLY A 88 -47.58 1.46 -26.42
CA GLY A 88 -47.16 2.27 -27.57
C GLY A 88 -46.66 1.36 -28.71
N SER A 89 -47.41 1.29 -29.79
CA SER A 89 -47.12 0.53 -31.01
C SER A 89 -45.89 1.08 -31.76
N ASP A 90 -45.06 0.19 -32.33
CA ASP A 90 -44.81 0.11 -33.79
C ASP A 90 -43.57 -0.75 -34.14
N GLU A 91 -43.83 -1.66 -35.07
CA GLU A 91 -42.99 -2.28 -36.11
C GLU A 91 -41.77 -3.19 -35.79
N ASP A 92 -41.88 -4.38 -36.38
CA ASP A 92 -41.01 -5.56 -36.32
C ASP A 92 -39.60 -5.36 -36.92
N THR A 93 -38.58 -5.79 -36.18
CA THR A 93 -37.37 -6.41 -36.75
C THR A 93 -36.81 -7.41 -35.72
N PRO A 94 -36.54 -8.68 -36.07
CA PRO A 94 -36.07 -9.67 -35.10
C PRO A 94 -34.60 -9.41 -34.73
N PRO A 95 -34.21 -9.49 -33.44
CA PRO A 95 -32.81 -9.30 -33.06
C PRO A 95 -31.99 -10.56 -33.40
N GLU A 96 -30.82 -10.35 -34.01
CA GLU A 96 -29.80 -11.39 -34.19
C GLU A 96 -29.35 -11.92 -32.82
N LYS A 97 -29.37 -13.24 -32.62
CA LYS A 97 -28.94 -13.89 -31.38
C LYS A 97 -27.42 -13.79 -31.23
N ASN A 98 -26.95 -13.35 -30.06
CA ASN A 98 -25.54 -13.25 -29.69
C ASN A 98 -24.86 -14.64 -29.66
N ASP A 99 -23.60 -14.72 -30.10
CA ASP A 99 -22.78 -15.96 -30.08
C ASP A 99 -22.62 -16.58 -28.68
N ASP A 100 -22.69 -15.76 -27.62
CA ASP A 100 -22.57 -16.20 -26.22
C ASP A 100 -23.76 -17.08 -25.76
N ASP A 101 -24.97 -16.81 -26.25
CA ASP A 101 -26.17 -17.60 -25.93
C ASP A 101 -26.13 -18.98 -26.61
N LEU A 102 -25.41 -19.10 -27.73
CA LEU A 102 -25.20 -20.37 -28.44
C LEU A 102 -24.12 -21.23 -27.78
N GLU A 103 -23.10 -20.64 -27.15
CA GLU A 103 -22.08 -21.37 -26.38
C GLU A 103 -22.64 -21.90 -25.05
N ALA A 104 -23.45 -21.10 -24.35
CA ALA A 104 -24.10 -21.51 -23.10
C ALA A 104 -25.04 -22.72 -23.28
N ASN A 105 -25.87 -22.71 -24.33
CA ASN A 105 -26.77 -23.83 -24.66
C ASN A 105 -25.99 -25.12 -24.98
N ARG A 106 -24.88 -25.02 -25.73
CA ARG A 106 -24.02 -26.18 -26.04
C ARG A 106 -23.34 -26.76 -24.80
N TYR A 107 -23.00 -25.93 -23.83
CA TYR A 107 -22.40 -26.37 -22.58
C TYR A 107 -23.42 -27.12 -21.70
N GLU A 108 -24.65 -26.60 -21.62
CA GLU A 108 -25.73 -27.26 -20.88
C GLU A 108 -26.11 -28.62 -21.50
N GLU A 109 -26.20 -28.70 -22.82
CA GLU A 109 -26.38 -29.97 -23.55
C GLU A 109 -25.24 -30.97 -23.25
N TRP A 110 -23.99 -30.52 -23.28
CA TRP A 110 -22.83 -31.36 -22.97
C TRP A 110 -22.85 -31.87 -21.52
N HIS A 111 -23.20 -31.02 -20.56
CA HIS A 111 -23.36 -31.39 -19.14
C HIS A 111 -24.41 -32.51 -18.97
N GLN A 112 -25.57 -32.37 -19.62
CA GLN A 112 -26.65 -33.38 -19.56
C GLN A 112 -26.19 -34.72 -20.17
N LEU A 113 -25.51 -34.69 -21.33
CA LEU A 113 -24.98 -35.88 -21.99
C LEU A 113 -23.97 -36.63 -21.11
N LYS A 114 -23.00 -35.91 -20.51
CA LYS A 114 -21.99 -36.55 -19.65
C LYS A 114 -22.57 -37.06 -18.33
N GLN A 115 -23.59 -36.41 -17.80
CA GLN A 115 -24.29 -36.90 -16.61
C GLN A 115 -25.09 -38.19 -16.91
N GLN A 116 -25.67 -38.31 -18.11
CA GLN A 116 -26.33 -39.54 -18.55
C GLN A 116 -25.33 -40.69 -18.77
N GLU A 117 -24.21 -40.42 -19.45
CA GLU A 117 -23.13 -41.40 -19.67
C GLU A 117 -22.56 -41.93 -18.34
N LEU A 118 -22.37 -41.05 -17.35
CA LEU A 118 -21.96 -41.41 -15.99
C LEU A 118 -22.96 -42.35 -15.32
N GLN A 119 -24.26 -42.08 -15.42
CA GLN A 119 -25.32 -42.92 -14.82
C GLN A 119 -25.37 -44.31 -15.46
N ASP A 120 -25.25 -44.40 -16.78
CA ASP A 120 -25.27 -45.66 -17.52
C ASP A 120 -24.06 -46.55 -17.14
N LEU A 121 -22.86 -45.97 -17.10
CA LEU A 121 -21.64 -46.68 -16.67
C LEU A 121 -21.70 -47.07 -15.18
N SER A 122 -22.22 -46.20 -14.32
CA SER A 122 -22.37 -46.45 -12.88
C SER A 122 -23.33 -47.60 -12.61
N SER A 123 -24.48 -47.63 -13.30
CA SER A 123 -25.47 -48.71 -13.17
C SER A 123 -24.90 -50.07 -13.62
N THR A 124 -24.13 -50.09 -14.70
CA THR A 124 -23.46 -51.30 -15.21
C THR A 124 -22.40 -51.79 -14.21
N THR A 125 -21.66 -50.86 -13.60
CA THR A 125 -20.64 -51.14 -12.58
C THR A 125 -21.26 -51.78 -11.34
N ASP A 126 -22.35 -51.20 -10.83
CA ASP A 126 -23.02 -51.70 -9.62
C ASP A 126 -23.64 -53.09 -9.83
N GLN A 127 -24.13 -53.39 -11.03
CA GLN A 127 -24.58 -54.74 -11.40
C GLN A 127 -23.43 -55.76 -11.30
N ILE A 128 -22.26 -55.44 -11.85
CA ILE A 128 -21.09 -56.33 -11.85
C ILE A 128 -20.50 -56.51 -10.45
N LEU A 129 -20.44 -55.45 -9.64
CA LEU A 129 -19.91 -55.51 -8.27
C LEU A 129 -20.71 -56.45 -7.36
N THR A 130 -21.99 -56.71 -7.65
CA THR A 130 -22.83 -57.66 -6.90
C THR A 130 -22.67 -59.12 -7.34
N ALA A 131 -22.05 -59.38 -8.50
CA ALA A 131 -21.82 -60.73 -8.99
C ALA A 131 -20.61 -61.39 -8.31
N VAL A 132 -20.67 -62.71 -8.10
CA VAL A 132 -19.55 -63.49 -7.57
C VAL A 132 -18.68 -63.97 -8.74
N LEU A 133 -17.38 -63.67 -8.69
CA LEU A 133 -16.41 -63.96 -9.75
C LEU A 133 -16.16 -65.47 -9.90
N PHE A 134 -16.57 -66.06 -11.03
CA PHE A 134 -16.37 -67.48 -11.30
C PHE A 134 -15.78 -67.79 -12.68
N SER A 135 -15.79 -66.87 -13.67
CA SER A 135 -15.37 -67.18 -15.06
C SER A 135 -14.38 -66.19 -15.70
N SER A 136 -13.58 -66.66 -16.68
CA SER A 136 -12.63 -65.81 -17.44
C SER A 136 -13.31 -64.68 -18.22
N HIS A 137 -14.54 -64.90 -18.69
CA HIS A 137 -15.33 -63.92 -19.43
C HIS A 137 -15.74 -62.72 -18.54
N GLU A 138 -15.98 -62.95 -17.25
CA GLU A 138 -16.29 -61.89 -16.29
C GLU A 138 -15.07 -60.99 -16.02
N ILE A 139 -13.86 -61.55 -16.00
CA ILE A 139 -12.61 -60.78 -15.84
C ILE A 139 -12.40 -59.84 -17.05
N ASP A 140 -12.60 -60.35 -18.27
CA ASP A 140 -12.50 -59.54 -19.48
C ASP A 140 -13.57 -58.44 -19.53
N SER A 141 -14.79 -58.74 -19.07
CA SER A 141 -15.88 -57.75 -18.97
C SER A 141 -15.56 -56.63 -17.97
N ILE A 142 -14.93 -56.96 -16.82
CA ILE A 142 -14.47 -55.96 -15.84
C ILE A 142 -13.37 -55.08 -16.43
N LEU A 143 -12.39 -55.68 -17.12
CA LEU A 143 -11.31 -54.91 -17.76
C LEU A 143 -11.83 -54.01 -18.88
N GLU A 144 -12.82 -54.47 -19.66
CA GLU A 144 -13.49 -53.64 -20.65
C GLU A 144 -14.21 -52.45 -19.98
N LEU A 145 -14.90 -52.68 -18.86
CA LEU A 145 -15.58 -51.62 -18.13
C LEU A 145 -14.61 -50.61 -17.49
N MET A 146 -13.48 -51.07 -16.94
CA MET A 146 -12.41 -50.19 -16.47
C MET A 146 -11.81 -49.35 -17.62
N THR A 147 -11.72 -49.93 -18.82
CA THR A 147 -11.29 -49.23 -20.03
C THR A 147 -12.29 -48.11 -20.40
N LYS A 148 -13.60 -48.40 -20.32
CA LYS A 148 -14.66 -47.39 -20.55
C LYS A 148 -14.60 -46.25 -19.53
N TRP A 149 -14.37 -46.56 -18.25
CA TRP A 149 -14.19 -45.52 -17.22
C TRP A 149 -12.97 -44.63 -17.44
N ARG A 150 -11.85 -45.22 -17.87
CA ARG A 150 -10.66 -44.46 -18.26
C ARG A 150 -10.97 -43.55 -19.46
N ASP A 151 -11.61 -44.08 -20.49
CA ASP A 151 -11.93 -43.33 -21.72
C ASP A 151 -12.90 -42.18 -21.46
N PHE A 152 -13.87 -42.39 -20.57
CA PHE A 152 -14.75 -41.33 -20.08
C PHE A 152 -13.95 -40.16 -19.48
N ASN A 153 -13.01 -40.44 -18.56
CA ASN A 153 -12.20 -39.41 -17.93
C ASN A 153 -11.24 -38.70 -18.91
N THR A 154 -10.65 -39.43 -19.87
CA THR A 154 -9.70 -38.83 -20.84
C THR A 154 -10.40 -37.92 -21.84
N GLN A 155 -11.68 -38.15 -22.14
CA GLN A 155 -12.46 -37.33 -23.10
C GLN A 155 -12.94 -35.99 -22.52
N ILE A 156 -13.17 -35.90 -21.21
CA ILE A 156 -13.75 -34.71 -20.56
C ILE A 156 -12.92 -33.45 -20.86
N THR A 157 -11.60 -33.52 -20.74
CA THR A 157 -10.73 -32.36 -20.95
C THR A 157 -10.77 -31.84 -22.40
N PRO A 158 -10.47 -32.64 -23.43
CA PRO A 158 -10.47 -32.17 -24.82
C PRO A 158 -11.87 -31.75 -25.32
N GLU A 159 -12.95 -32.41 -24.91
CA GLU A 159 -14.31 -32.01 -25.29
C GLU A 159 -14.66 -30.62 -24.76
N VAL A 160 -14.35 -30.34 -23.48
CA VAL A 160 -14.59 -29.02 -22.90
C VAL A 160 -13.73 -27.94 -23.55
N HIS A 161 -12.48 -28.25 -23.90
CA HIS A 161 -11.62 -27.30 -24.62
C HIS A 161 -12.22 -26.99 -26.00
N ASN A 162 -12.72 -27.99 -26.73
CA ASN A 162 -13.36 -27.76 -28.03
C ASN A 162 -14.62 -26.91 -27.90
N LEU A 163 -15.43 -27.14 -26.87
CA LEU A 163 -16.67 -26.39 -26.62
C LEU A 163 -16.42 -24.95 -26.18
N SER A 164 -15.40 -24.70 -25.36
CA SER A 164 -15.15 -23.38 -24.78
C SER A 164 -13.89 -22.71 -25.32
N HIS A 165 -14.07 -21.59 -26.02
CA HIS A 165 -12.96 -20.76 -26.49
C HIS A 165 -12.17 -20.16 -25.32
N PHE A 166 -12.86 -19.82 -24.22
CA PHE A 166 -12.24 -19.35 -22.98
C PHE A 166 -11.31 -20.42 -22.38
N ARG A 167 -11.76 -21.67 -22.24
CA ARG A 167 -10.91 -22.75 -21.69
C ARG A 167 -9.71 -23.07 -22.58
N ARG A 168 -9.86 -22.98 -23.90
CA ARG A 168 -8.76 -23.10 -24.87
C ARG A 168 -7.66 -22.07 -24.62
N LYS A 169 -8.05 -20.82 -24.34
CA LYS A 169 -7.11 -19.73 -24.05
C LYS A 169 -6.55 -19.79 -22.63
N HIS A 170 -7.34 -20.25 -21.68
CA HIS A 170 -7.01 -20.22 -20.26
C HIS A 170 -7.05 -21.61 -19.60
N PRO A 171 -6.20 -22.55 -20.02
CA PRO A 171 -6.16 -23.91 -19.46
C PRO A 171 -5.74 -23.94 -17.98
N GLN A 172 -5.11 -22.86 -17.48
CA GLN A 172 -4.77 -22.69 -16.08
C GLN A 172 -5.98 -22.43 -15.15
N TYR A 173 -7.17 -22.15 -15.70
CA TYR A 173 -8.35 -21.93 -14.86
C TYR A 173 -8.84 -23.24 -14.26
N PRO A 174 -9.27 -23.22 -12.99
CA PRO A 174 -9.69 -24.42 -12.32
C PRO A 174 -10.88 -25.09 -13.04
N PRO A 175 -10.97 -26.43 -12.97
CA PRO A 175 -12.09 -27.20 -13.48
C PRO A 175 -13.39 -26.73 -12.80
N SER A 176 -14.52 -26.84 -13.50
CA SER A 176 -15.82 -26.58 -12.85
C SER A 176 -16.09 -27.61 -11.76
N ASP A 177 -16.93 -27.27 -10.78
CA ASP A 177 -17.35 -28.20 -9.72
C ASP A 177 -17.90 -29.51 -10.32
N PHE A 178 -18.69 -29.41 -11.40
CA PHE A 178 -19.17 -30.57 -12.15
C PHE A 178 -18.05 -31.47 -12.68
N MET A 179 -17.00 -30.90 -13.30
CA MET A 179 -15.88 -31.70 -13.82
C MET A 179 -15.11 -32.40 -12.69
N ALA A 180 -14.93 -31.72 -11.56
CA ALA A 180 -14.29 -32.30 -10.38
C ALA A 180 -15.08 -33.50 -9.83
N ASP A 181 -16.40 -33.32 -9.65
CA ASP A 181 -17.29 -34.36 -9.10
C ASP A 181 -17.37 -35.58 -10.03
N VAL A 182 -17.61 -35.35 -11.33
CA VAL A 182 -17.80 -36.41 -12.32
C VAL A 182 -16.53 -37.23 -12.54
N THR A 183 -15.36 -36.57 -12.65
CA THR A 183 -14.09 -37.29 -12.82
C THR A 183 -13.70 -38.09 -11.58
N PHE A 184 -14.00 -37.56 -10.38
CA PHE A 184 -13.72 -38.23 -9.11
C PHE A 184 -14.61 -39.47 -8.94
N GLU A 185 -15.92 -39.36 -9.23
CA GLU A 185 -16.84 -40.49 -9.15
C GLU A 185 -16.44 -41.62 -10.09
N ALA A 186 -16.07 -41.29 -11.34
CA ALA A 186 -15.59 -42.25 -12.33
C ALA A 186 -14.35 -43.04 -11.84
N ALA A 187 -13.37 -42.33 -11.25
CA ALA A 187 -12.16 -42.97 -10.72
C ALA A 187 -12.45 -43.85 -9.48
N ALA A 188 -13.36 -43.42 -8.59
CA ALA A 188 -13.78 -44.20 -7.44
C ALA A 188 -14.50 -45.50 -7.84
N LYS A 189 -15.33 -45.46 -8.90
CA LYS A 189 -15.97 -46.66 -9.47
C LYS A 189 -14.93 -47.60 -10.11
N CYS A 190 -13.97 -47.06 -10.84
CA CYS A 190 -12.86 -47.83 -11.41
C CYS A 190 -12.02 -48.52 -10.31
N GLN A 191 -11.74 -47.84 -9.20
CA GLN A 191 -11.04 -48.43 -8.05
C GLN A 191 -11.86 -49.51 -7.32
N SER A 192 -13.18 -49.36 -7.27
CA SER A 192 -14.08 -50.38 -6.72
C SER A 192 -14.04 -51.66 -7.54
N LEU A 193 -14.02 -51.53 -8.88
CA LEU A 193 -13.84 -52.65 -9.82
C LEU A 193 -12.48 -53.33 -9.64
N LEU A 194 -11.40 -52.56 -9.48
CA LEU A 194 -10.08 -53.11 -9.18
C LEU A 194 -10.12 -53.94 -7.88
N THR A 195 -10.70 -53.38 -6.81
CA THR A 195 -10.78 -54.07 -5.52
C THR A 195 -11.57 -55.37 -5.60
N HIS A 196 -12.68 -55.39 -6.35
CA HIS A 196 -13.50 -56.58 -6.59
C HIS A 196 -12.73 -57.63 -7.39
N LEU A 197 -12.06 -57.23 -8.48
CA LEU A 197 -11.23 -58.12 -9.30
C LEU A 197 -10.09 -58.75 -8.49
N LEU A 198 -9.42 -57.98 -7.63
CA LEU A 198 -8.32 -58.48 -6.80
C LEU A 198 -8.78 -59.40 -5.65
N ALA A 199 -10.06 -59.37 -5.27
CA ALA A 199 -10.65 -60.28 -4.28
C ALA A 199 -10.96 -61.68 -4.87
N GLY A 200 -10.94 -61.83 -6.20
CA GLY A 200 -11.14 -63.11 -6.88
C GLY A 200 -9.95 -64.07 -6.73
N ASN A 201 -10.23 -65.34 -6.41
CA ASN A 201 -9.18 -66.34 -6.11
C ASN A 201 -8.38 -66.88 -7.31
N ASN A 202 -8.75 -66.57 -8.57
CA ASN A 202 -8.18 -67.19 -9.79
C ASN A 202 -7.90 -66.19 -10.95
N VAL A 203 -7.49 -64.95 -10.67
CA VAL A 203 -7.19 -63.97 -11.73
C VAL A 203 -5.75 -64.11 -12.24
N ILE A 204 -5.57 -64.18 -13.56
CA ILE A 204 -4.26 -64.28 -14.23
C ILE A 204 -3.43 -63.00 -13.92
N PRO A 205 -2.12 -63.12 -13.60
CA PRO A 205 -1.27 -61.97 -13.29
C PRO A 205 -1.32 -60.82 -14.31
N ALA A 206 -1.29 -61.12 -15.61
CA ALA A 206 -1.37 -60.12 -16.67
C ALA A 206 -2.67 -59.28 -16.64
N ALA A 207 -3.79 -59.89 -16.26
CA ALA A 207 -5.07 -59.19 -16.09
C ALA A 207 -5.04 -58.26 -14.86
N GLN A 208 -4.39 -58.68 -13.77
CA GLN A 208 -4.21 -57.84 -12.58
C GLN A 208 -3.34 -56.63 -12.89
N VAL A 209 -2.21 -56.81 -13.60
CA VAL A 209 -1.33 -55.71 -14.03
C VAL A 209 -2.08 -54.71 -14.90
N LYS A 210 -2.87 -55.20 -15.87
CA LYS A 210 -3.70 -54.33 -16.72
C LYS A 210 -4.73 -53.55 -15.91
N ALA A 211 -5.37 -54.17 -14.92
CA ALA A 211 -6.33 -53.50 -14.03
C ALA A 211 -5.65 -52.41 -13.18
N TYR A 212 -4.48 -52.67 -12.61
CA TYR A 212 -3.70 -51.65 -11.88
C TYR A 212 -3.38 -50.44 -12.76
N LYS A 213 -2.87 -50.68 -13.98
CA LYS A 213 -2.55 -49.59 -14.94
C LYS A 213 -3.78 -48.77 -15.32
N LEU A 214 -4.89 -49.40 -15.68
CA LEU A 214 -6.14 -48.71 -16.02
C LEU A 214 -6.66 -47.86 -14.86
N CYS A 215 -6.59 -48.37 -13.63
CA CYS A 215 -7.03 -47.63 -12.46
C CYS A 215 -6.15 -46.40 -12.17
N MET A 216 -4.82 -46.54 -12.27
CA MET A 216 -3.89 -45.41 -12.14
C MET A 216 -4.11 -44.37 -13.24
N GLU A 217 -4.27 -44.79 -14.49
CA GLU A 217 -4.59 -43.89 -15.62
C GLU A 217 -5.88 -43.12 -15.36
N THR A 218 -6.93 -43.78 -14.84
CA THR A 218 -8.21 -43.14 -14.52
C THR A 218 -8.05 -42.08 -13.43
N TRP A 219 -7.29 -42.38 -12.36
CA TRP A 219 -6.99 -41.42 -11.28
C TRP A 219 -6.11 -40.26 -11.73
N SER A 220 -5.18 -40.48 -12.67
CA SER A 220 -4.30 -39.42 -13.19
C SER A 220 -5.04 -38.32 -13.97
N GLN A 221 -6.29 -38.56 -14.38
CA GLN A 221 -7.13 -37.59 -15.10
C GLN A 221 -8.15 -36.89 -14.20
N VAL A 222 -8.11 -37.12 -12.89
CA VAL A 222 -9.09 -36.58 -11.94
C VAL A 222 -8.71 -35.16 -11.52
N TYR A 223 -9.71 -34.29 -11.48
CA TYR A 223 -9.60 -32.91 -11.01
C TYR A 223 -9.83 -32.81 -9.50
N HIS A 224 -8.95 -33.40 -8.70
CA HIS A 224 -9.06 -33.41 -7.22
C HIS A 224 -7.68 -33.28 -6.56
N SER A 225 -7.61 -32.69 -5.37
CA SER A 225 -6.34 -32.41 -4.70
C SER A 225 -5.57 -33.65 -4.24
N SER A 226 -6.27 -34.78 -4.12
CA SER A 226 -5.71 -36.07 -3.69
C SER A 226 -5.51 -37.07 -4.83
N CYS A 227 -5.65 -36.67 -6.10
CA CYS A 227 -5.61 -37.64 -7.19
C CYS A 227 -4.21 -38.24 -7.39
N GLY A 228 -3.14 -37.45 -7.20
CA GLY A 228 -1.77 -37.95 -7.16
C GLY A 228 -1.57 -38.97 -6.04
N ASP A 229 -2.00 -38.66 -4.82
CA ASP A 229 -1.91 -39.56 -3.65
C ASP A 229 -2.59 -40.92 -3.91
N ARG A 230 -3.81 -40.89 -4.49
CA ARG A 230 -4.55 -42.11 -4.81
C ARG A 230 -3.87 -42.93 -5.90
N ALA A 231 -3.26 -42.28 -6.89
CA ALA A 231 -2.51 -42.97 -7.93
C ALA A 231 -1.22 -43.60 -7.37
N GLU A 232 -0.54 -42.92 -6.44
CA GLU A 232 0.63 -43.43 -5.74
C GLU A 232 0.27 -44.64 -4.85
N ASP A 233 -0.80 -44.58 -4.06
CA ASP A 233 -1.28 -45.72 -3.25
C ASP A 233 -1.50 -46.99 -4.11
N ILE A 234 -2.05 -46.82 -5.31
CA ILE A 234 -2.28 -47.92 -6.25
C ILE A 234 -0.96 -48.44 -6.82
N LEU A 235 -0.01 -47.54 -7.12
CA LEU A 235 1.33 -47.91 -7.59
C LEU A 235 2.11 -48.68 -6.52
N GLU A 236 2.04 -48.27 -5.25
CA GLU A 236 2.63 -48.97 -4.12
C GLU A 236 2.05 -50.38 -4.00
N ALA A 237 0.71 -50.52 -4.03
CA ALA A 237 0.05 -51.82 -3.99
C ALA A 237 0.41 -52.71 -5.19
N TYR A 238 0.61 -52.12 -6.37
CA TYR A 238 1.08 -52.81 -7.56
C TYR A 238 2.54 -53.31 -7.38
N GLY A 239 3.42 -52.45 -6.87
CA GLY A 239 4.81 -52.75 -6.56
C GLY A 239 4.99 -53.81 -5.46
N GLU A 240 4.21 -53.75 -4.37
CA GLU A 240 4.25 -54.76 -3.30
C GLU A 240 3.92 -56.17 -3.80
N ARG A 241 3.03 -56.26 -4.80
CA ARG A 241 2.53 -57.53 -5.32
C ARG A 241 3.42 -58.13 -6.41
N PHE A 242 4.00 -57.31 -7.28
CA PHE A 242 4.75 -57.77 -8.45
C PHE A 242 6.20 -57.28 -8.54
N GLY A 243 6.69 -56.47 -7.60
CA GLY A 243 8.05 -55.90 -7.63
C GLY A 243 9.20 -56.91 -7.53
N GLY A 244 8.92 -58.20 -7.31
CA GLY A 244 9.90 -59.28 -7.37
C GLY A 244 10.02 -59.98 -8.74
N ASP A 245 9.14 -59.65 -9.70
CA ASP A 245 9.06 -60.27 -11.02
C ASP A 245 9.30 -59.21 -12.12
N MET A 246 10.42 -59.31 -12.83
CA MET A 246 10.87 -58.29 -13.80
C MET A 246 9.88 -58.06 -14.94
N ASP A 247 9.14 -59.08 -15.37
CA ASP A 247 8.21 -58.98 -16.49
C ASP A 247 6.87 -58.34 -16.09
N LEU A 248 6.56 -58.33 -14.79
CA LEU A 248 5.29 -57.85 -14.23
C LEU A 248 5.48 -56.65 -13.28
N ALA A 249 6.71 -56.20 -13.07
CA ALA A 249 7.01 -55.05 -12.20
C ALA A 249 6.49 -53.74 -12.80
N PRO A 250 6.27 -52.70 -11.97
CA PRO A 250 5.98 -51.36 -12.47
C PRO A 250 7.14 -50.82 -13.31
N ASN A 251 6.86 -50.43 -14.55
CA ASN A 251 7.82 -49.79 -15.44
C ASN A 251 7.82 -48.25 -15.24
N LEU A 252 8.74 -47.54 -15.89
CA LEU A 252 8.87 -46.09 -15.79
C LEU A 252 7.56 -45.34 -16.14
N ASP A 253 6.77 -45.86 -17.08
CA ASP A 253 5.48 -45.26 -17.48
C ASP A 253 4.48 -45.21 -16.32
N CYS A 254 4.52 -46.19 -15.41
CA CYS A 254 3.66 -46.21 -14.23
C CYS A 254 3.95 -45.00 -13.31
N TYR A 255 5.22 -44.65 -13.14
CA TYR A 255 5.63 -43.46 -12.38
C TYR A 255 5.26 -42.16 -13.11
N LYS A 256 5.40 -42.12 -14.44
CA LYS A 256 4.94 -40.97 -15.26
C LYS A 256 3.43 -40.72 -15.10
N ILE A 257 2.61 -41.78 -15.02
CA ILE A 257 1.16 -41.66 -14.79
C ILE A 257 0.87 -41.01 -13.43
N VAL A 258 1.58 -41.42 -12.36
CA VAL A 258 1.43 -40.81 -11.03
C VAL A 258 1.84 -39.35 -11.04
N LEU A 259 2.95 -38.99 -11.70
CA LEU A 259 3.37 -37.59 -11.83
C LEU A 259 2.35 -36.74 -12.58
N ARG A 260 1.71 -37.26 -13.63
CA ARG A 260 0.57 -36.58 -14.29
C ARG A 260 -0.60 -36.35 -13.33
N GLY A 261 -0.86 -37.31 -12.44
CA GLY A 261 -1.84 -37.14 -11.35
C GLY A 261 -1.45 -36.02 -10.38
N TYR A 262 -0.18 -35.93 -9.99
CA TYR A 262 0.31 -34.83 -9.15
C TYR A 262 0.23 -33.46 -9.85
N ASP A 263 0.53 -33.40 -11.15
CA ASP A 263 0.36 -32.20 -11.95
C ASP A 263 -1.12 -31.74 -11.99
N ARG A 264 -2.06 -32.67 -12.22
CA ARG A 264 -3.50 -32.39 -12.14
C ARG A 264 -3.96 -31.96 -10.75
N SER A 265 -3.38 -32.54 -9.70
CA SER A 265 -3.68 -32.17 -8.30
C SER A 265 -3.43 -30.68 -8.06
N CYS A 266 -2.42 -30.10 -8.72
CA CYS A 266 -2.10 -28.66 -8.62
C CYS A 266 -3.18 -27.74 -9.20
N SER A 267 -4.02 -28.24 -10.11
CA SER A 267 -5.08 -27.47 -10.80
C SER A 267 -6.44 -27.47 -10.10
N SER A 268 -6.58 -28.19 -8.97
CA SER A 268 -7.87 -28.41 -8.29
C SER A 268 -8.17 -27.38 -7.18
N TYR A 269 -9.46 -27.06 -6.98
CA TYR A 269 -9.93 -26.12 -5.95
C TYR A 269 -9.94 -26.80 -4.57
N PHE A 270 -9.16 -26.29 -3.61
CA PHE A 270 -9.09 -26.84 -2.25
C PHE A 270 -10.17 -26.19 -1.36
N LYS A 271 -11.40 -26.71 -1.34
CA LYS A 271 -12.50 -26.12 -0.55
C LYS A 271 -12.34 -26.27 0.98
N ASN A 272 -11.55 -27.23 1.49
CA ASN A 272 -11.54 -27.59 2.92
C ASN A 272 -10.14 -27.60 3.59
N ALA A 273 -9.38 -26.51 3.51
CA ALA A 273 -8.07 -26.39 4.22
C ALA A 273 -8.17 -26.29 5.76
N ALA A 274 -9.36 -26.05 6.31
CA ALA A 274 -9.53 -25.81 7.74
C ALA A 274 -9.67 -27.10 8.59
N GLU A 275 -10.08 -28.22 7.99
CA GLU A 275 -10.32 -29.47 8.73
C GLU A 275 -9.11 -30.40 8.76
N ASP A 276 -8.35 -30.51 7.66
CA ASP A 276 -7.16 -31.40 7.59
C ASP A 276 -5.91 -30.79 8.24
N ASN A 277 -5.81 -29.47 8.37
CA ASN A 277 -4.68 -28.80 9.04
C ASN A 277 -4.61 -29.05 10.57
N LYS A 278 -5.57 -29.79 11.15
CA LYS A 278 -5.46 -30.27 12.54
C LYS A 278 -4.58 -31.52 12.66
N ALA A 279 -4.20 -32.17 11.56
CA ALA A 279 -3.24 -33.27 11.50
C ALA A 279 -1.97 -32.78 10.79
N GLY A 280 -1.03 -32.20 11.54
CA GLY A 280 0.18 -31.60 10.96
C GLY A 280 0.95 -32.55 10.03
N GLY A 281 1.34 -32.04 8.84
CA GLY A 281 2.36 -32.65 7.99
C GLY A 281 1.96 -33.12 6.58
N SER A 282 0.96 -32.53 5.91
CA SER A 282 0.69 -32.89 4.50
C SER A 282 1.71 -32.22 3.56
N GLN A 283 2.59 -33.02 2.95
CA GLN A 283 3.49 -32.59 1.86
C GLN A 283 2.70 -32.04 0.66
N THR A 284 3.30 -31.11 -0.07
CA THR A 284 2.77 -30.56 -1.32
C THR A 284 2.95 -31.54 -2.50
N PRO A 285 2.13 -31.46 -3.57
CA PRO A 285 2.31 -32.29 -4.77
C PRO A 285 3.73 -32.19 -5.37
N GLY A 286 4.34 -30.99 -5.35
CA GLY A 286 5.71 -30.79 -5.80
C GLY A 286 6.76 -31.49 -4.95
N GLU A 287 6.60 -31.53 -3.63
CA GLU A 287 7.50 -32.30 -2.74
C GLU A 287 7.40 -33.80 -3.03
N LYS A 288 6.17 -34.32 -3.20
CA LYS A 288 5.95 -35.73 -3.53
C LYS A 288 6.51 -36.11 -4.89
N ALA A 289 6.37 -35.25 -5.90
CA ALA A 289 6.98 -35.46 -7.21
C ALA A 289 8.52 -35.51 -7.14
N SER A 290 9.13 -34.66 -6.30
CA SER A 290 10.58 -34.69 -6.03
C SER A 290 11.00 -35.97 -5.30
N ASP A 291 10.19 -36.46 -4.35
CA ASP A 291 10.45 -37.70 -3.63
C ASP A 291 10.41 -38.93 -4.56
N VAL A 292 9.46 -38.97 -5.51
CA VAL A 292 9.41 -40.00 -6.57
C VAL A 292 10.67 -39.99 -7.42
N LEU A 293 11.18 -38.81 -7.80
CA LEU A 293 12.42 -38.70 -8.56
C LEU A 293 13.63 -39.17 -7.74
N ASN A 294 13.73 -38.76 -6.47
CA ASN A 294 14.80 -39.18 -5.56
C ASN A 294 14.81 -40.69 -5.34
N LEU A 295 13.63 -41.32 -5.26
CA LEU A 295 13.50 -42.76 -5.20
C LEU A 295 14.13 -43.40 -6.44
N LEU A 296 13.74 -42.96 -7.64
CA LEU A 296 14.22 -43.53 -8.90
C LEU A 296 15.72 -43.28 -9.16
N THR A 297 16.27 -42.15 -8.71
CA THR A 297 17.71 -41.86 -8.81
C THR A 297 18.55 -42.64 -7.80
N SER A 298 17.99 -42.99 -6.63
CA SER A 298 18.69 -43.74 -5.57
C SER A 298 18.86 -45.24 -5.86
N VAL A 299 18.12 -45.80 -6.83
CA VAL A 299 18.22 -47.22 -7.21
C VAL A 299 19.57 -47.48 -7.89
N SER A 300 20.48 -48.14 -7.16
CA SER A 300 21.88 -48.31 -7.57
C SER A 300 22.05 -49.24 -8.78
N ALA A 301 22.47 -48.67 -9.91
CA ALA A 301 23.33 -49.22 -10.98
C ALA A 301 22.98 -50.54 -11.72
N TRP A 302 22.00 -51.36 -11.30
CA TRP A 302 21.73 -52.66 -11.92
C TRP A 302 20.45 -52.74 -12.75
N ASP A 303 19.54 -51.77 -12.62
CA ASP A 303 18.26 -51.73 -13.34
C ASP A 303 18.23 -50.56 -14.34
N LEU A 304 18.78 -50.78 -15.55
CA LEU A 304 18.74 -49.80 -16.64
C LEU A 304 17.32 -49.35 -17.03
N TYR A 305 16.29 -50.14 -16.67
CA TYR A 305 14.90 -49.95 -17.10
C TYR A 305 14.08 -48.96 -16.24
N LEU A 306 14.56 -48.58 -15.05
CA LEU A 306 13.92 -47.59 -14.16
C LEU A 306 14.68 -46.26 -14.09
N LYS A 307 15.75 -46.09 -14.88
CA LYS A 307 16.49 -44.83 -14.91
C LYS A 307 15.59 -43.70 -15.42
N PRO A 308 15.54 -42.55 -14.72
CA PRO A 308 14.82 -41.37 -15.19
C PRO A 308 15.21 -40.97 -16.62
N ASP A 309 14.21 -40.76 -17.47
CA ASP A 309 14.34 -40.19 -18.80
C ASP A 309 13.92 -38.72 -18.83
N LEU A 310 14.09 -38.06 -19.99
CA LEU A 310 13.81 -36.62 -20.14
C LEU A 310 12.34 -36.28 -19.84
N GLU A 311 11.41 -37.16 -20.20
CA GLU A 311 9.98 -36.96 -19.95
C GLU A 311 9.65 -36.99 -18.46
N LEU A 312 10.28 -37.88 -17.69
CA LEU A 312 10.09 -37.94 -16.24
C LEU A 312 10.57 -36.64 -15.57
N TYR A 313 11.77 -36.15 -15.92
CA TYR A 313 12.27 -34.88 -15.39
C TYR A 313 11.36 -33.70 -15.74
N SER A 314 10.86 -33.65 -16.97
CA SER A 314 9.92 -32.60 -17.40
C SER A 314 8.61 -32.62 -16.61
N HIS A 315 8.03 -33.80 -16.36
CA HIS A 315 6.82 -33.92 -15.54
C HIS A 315 7.06 -33.49 -14.08
N VAL A 316 8.19 -33.85 -13.47
CA VAL A 316 8.56 -33.40 -12.12
C VAL A 316 8.72 -31.88 -12.09
N MET A 317 9.43 -31.30 -13.06
CA MET A 317 9.65 -29.86 -13.14
C MET A 317 8.34 -29.10 -13.29
N SER A 318 7.44 -29.56 -14.17
CA SER A 318 6.13 -28.93 -14.37
C SER A 318 5.26 -29.01 -13.11
N THR A 319 5.29 -30.14 -12.39
CA THR A 319 4.55 -30.33 -11.13
C THR A 319 5.08 -29.41 -10.04
N ILE A 320 6.40 -29.30 -9.89
CA ILE A 320 7.04 -28.40 -8.93
C ILE A 320 6.69 -26.95 -9.26
N ARG A 321 6.84 -26.55 -10.53
CA ARG A 321 6.50 -25.21 -11.00
C ARG A 321 5.01 -24.92 -10.80
N ASN A 322 4.11 -25.85 -11.07
CA ASN A 322 2.67 -25.70 -10.81
C ASN A 322 2.37 -25.55 -9.32
N SER A 323 3.07 -26.28 -8.46
CA SER A 323 2.95 -26.18 -7.01
C SER A 323 3.41 -24.81 -6.48
N LEU A 324 4.48 -24.25 -7.07
CA LEU A 324 5.00 -22.92 -6.73
C LEU A 324 4.13 -21.79 -7.28
N LEU A 325 3.67 -21.89 -8.54
CA LEU A 325 3.14 -20.75 -9.30
C LEU A 325 1.60 -20.75 -9.50
N ASN A 326 0.93 -21.91 -9.53
CA ASN A 326 -0.45 -22.03 -10.05
C ASN A 326 -1.55 -22.33 -9.02
N TRP A 327 -1.27 -22.46 -7.72
CA TRP A 327 -2.27 -22.85 -6.72
C TRP A 327 -3.26 -21.71 -6.31
N SER A 328 -3.97 -21.07 -7.25
CA SER A 328 -4.99 -20.03 -6.98
C SER A 328 -4.48 -18.73 -6.29
N GLY A 329 -3.53 -18.04 -6.93
CA GLY A 329 -3.46 -16.58 -6.99
C GLY A 329 -3.14 -15.70 -5.75
N LYS A 330 -3.36 -16.12 -4.49
CA LYS A 330 -3.02 -15.31 -3.28
C LYS A 330 -3.40 -15.93 -1.92
N THR A 331 -4.21 -16.99 -1.87
CA THR A 331 -4.82 -17.47 -0.61
C THR A 331 -3.88 -18.30 0.29
N ARG A 332 -2.73 -18.78 -0.21
CA ARG A 332 -1.73 -19.55 0.57
C ARG A 332 -0.46 -18.81 0.99
N GLN A 333 -0.23 -17.56 0.57
CA GLN A 333 0.89 -16.78 1.14
C GLN A 333 0.79 -16.65 2.67
N ASN A 334 -0.39 -16.87 3.23
CA ASN A 334 -0.64 -16.89 4.67
C ASN A 334 -0.55 -18.30 5.31
N VAL A 335 -0.36 -19.38 4.55
CA VAL A 335 -0.50 -20.78 5.02
C VAL A 335 0.74 -21.66 4.74
N ILE A 336 1.51 -21.43 3.67
CA ILE A 336 2.80 -22.14 3.46
C ILE A 336 3.92 -21.32 4.12
N ASP A 337 4.76 -21.97 4.93
CA ASP A 337 5.96 -21.35 5.51
C ASP A 337 6.95 -20.96 4.39
N ARG A 338 7.57 -19.77 4.50
CA ARG A 338 8.49 -19.26 3.47
C ARG A 338 9.68 -20.20 3.24
N THR A 339 10.08 -20.93 4.27
CA THR A 339 11.17 -21.91 4.26
C THR A 339 10.92 -23.05 3.27
N THR A 340 9.75 -23.69 3.33
CA THR A 340 9.34 -24.79 2.43
C THR A 340 9.25 -24.33 0.98
N TYR A 341 8.84 -23.08 0.74
CA TYR A 341 8.75 -22.50 -0.59
C TYR A 341 10.13 -22.32 -1.25
N ASP A 342 11.10 -21.81 -0.51
CA ASP A 342 12.47 -21.62 -0.99
C ASP A 342 13.17 -22.98 -1.24
N GLU A 343 12.96 -23.96 -0.37
CA GLU A 343 13.49 -25.33 -0.53
C GLU A 343 12.96 -26.00 -1.82
N LEU A 344 11.67 -25.84 -2.11
CA LEU A 344 11.05 -26.43 -3.30
C LEU A 344 11.56 -25.78 -4.59
N ALA A 345 11.83 -24.47 -4.58
CA ALA A 345 12.44 -23.76 -5.71
C ALA A 345 13.89 -24.21 -5.97
N VAL A 346 14.68 -24.44 -4.91
CA VAL A 346 16.03 -25.04 -5.04
C VAL A 346 15.95 -26.42 -5.67
N LYS A 347 15.03 -27.27 -5.20
CA LYS A 347 14.80 -28.60 -5.78
C LYS A 347 14.47 -28.52 -7.28
N ALA A 348 13.62 -27.58 -7.70
CA ALA A 348 13.32 -27.36 -9.12
C ALA A 348 14.60 -27.11 -9.95
N MET A 349 15.45 -26.21 -9.48
CA MET A 349 16.70 -25.86 -10.17
C MET A 349 17.70 -27.03 -10.20
N ASP A 350 17.79 -27.82 -9.14
CA ASP A 350 18.62 -29.02 -9.11
C ASP A 350 18.10 -30.10 -10.08
N THR A 351 16.78 -30.33 -10.11
CA THR A 351 16.17 -31.27 -11.08
C THR A 351 16.41 -30.87 -12.52
N PHE A 352 16.40 -29.56 -12.82
CA PHE A 352 16.70 -29.04 -14.14
C PHE A 352 18.18 -29.25 -14.52
N LYS A 353 19.12 -29.02 -13.59
CA LYS A 353 20.56 -29.30 -13.82
C LYS A 353 20.82 -30.79 -14.09
N ASP A 354 20.14 -31.69 -13.38
CA ASP A 354 20.25 -33.13 -13.61
C ASP A 354 19.75 -33.53 -15.00
N MET A 355 18.68 -32.88 -15.49
CA MET A 355 18.19 -33.05 -16.85
C MET A 355 19.19 -32.53 -17.90
N GLU A 356 19.80 -31.35 -17.69
CA GLU A 356 20.86 -30.82 -18.58
C GLU A 356 22.02 -31.81 -18.70
N MET A 357 22.51 -32.37 -17.58
CA MET A 357 23.57 -33.38 -17.59
C MET A 357 23.18 -34.66 -18.34
N LEU A 358 21.91 -35.05 -18.30
CA LEU A 358 21.39 -36.21 -19.04
C LEU A 358 21.32 -35.91 -20.54
N MET A 359 20.94 -34.69 -20.92
CA MET A 359 20.92 -34.21 -22.30
C MET A 359 22.33 -34.21 -22.90
N GLU A 360 23.33 -33.67 -22.19
CA GLU A 360 24.73 -33.66 -22.66
C GLU A 360 25.29 -35.07 -22.89
N LYS A 361 24.88 -36.05 -22.07
CA LYS A 361 25.26 -37.46 -22.28
C LYS A 361 24.61 -38.05 -23.54
N LYS A 362 23.38 -37.64 -23.88
CA LYS A 362 22.65 -38.05 -25.09
C LYS A 362 23.12 -37.31 -26.35
N SER A 363 23.60 -36.05 -26.23
CA SER A 363 23.95 -35.19 -27.37
C SER A 363 25.13 -35.71 -28.21
N ASN A 364 25.97 -36.60 -27.69
CA ASN A 364 26.96 -37.32 -28.50
C ASN A 364 26.32 -38.28 -29.56
N LYS A 365 24.98 -38.41 -29.58
CA LYS A 365 24.17 -39.16 -30.57
C LYS A 365 22.94 -38.35 -31.04
N LEU A 366 23.15 -37.10 -31.46
CA LEU A 366 22.14 -36.11 -31.91
C LEU A 366 21.19 -36.50 -33.07
N ARG A 367 21.10 -37.76 -33.50
CA ARG A 367 20.18 -38.22 -34.56
C ARG A 367 18.97 -39.03 -34.06
N ASP A 368 18.91 -39.36 -32.77
CA ASP A 368 17.88 -40.25 -32.18
C ASP A 368 16.90 -39.54 -31.23
N ILE A 369 16.88 -38.20 -31.15
CA ILE A 369 15.94 -37.46 -30.27
C ILE A 369 14.59 -37.28 -30.97
N SER A 370 13.53 -37.76 -30.33
CA SER A 370 12.15 -37.66 -30.82
C SER A 370 11.55 -36.26 -30.65
N LEU A 371 10.47 -35.95 -31.36
CA LEU A 371 9.76 -34.66 -31.22
C LEU A 371 9.20 -34.45 -29.80
N SER A 372 8.74 -35.51 -29.12
CA SER A 372 8.24 -35.44 -27.74
C SER A 372 9.35 -35.12 -26.73
N GLU A 373 10.56 -35.67 -26.93
CA GLU A 373 11.72 -35.33 -26.11
C GLU A 373 12.14 -33.86 -26.28
N TRP A 374 12.10 -33.34 -27.51
CA TRP A 374 12.35 -31.91 -27.76
C TRP A 374 11.31 -31.01 -27.09
N HIS A 375 10.03 -31.37 -27.15
CA HIS A 375 8.98 -30.68 -26.41
C HIS A 375 9.25 -30.65 -24.90
N CYS A 376 9.63 -31.78 -24.30
CA CYS A 376 9.96 -31.86 -22.88
C CYS A 376 11.17 -31.00 -22.50
N ILE A 377 12.19 -30.93 -23.36
CA ILE A 377 13.36 -30.06 -23.15
C ILE A 377 12.93 -28.59 -23.10
N ILE A 378 12.22 -28.12 -24.12
CA ILE A 378 11.79 -26.72 -24.20
C ILE A 378 10.83 -26.36 -23.05
N GLN A 379 9.89 -27.25 -22.71
CA GLN A 379 8.99 -27.07 -21.57
C GLN A 379 9.78 -26.94 -20.26
N SER A 380 10.81 -27.76 -20.05
CA SER A 380 11.60 -27.74 -18.82
C SER A 380 12.44 -26.46 -18.69
N TYR A 381 13.00 -25.94 -19.79
CA TYR A 381 13.64 -24.62 -19.80
C TYR A 381 12.63 -23.51 -19.47
N SER A 382 11.45 -23.54 -20.09
CA SER A 382 10.38 -22.56 -19.83
C SER A 382 9.94 -22.58 -18.36
N ASP A 383 9.71 -23.78 -17.80
CA ASP A 383 9.34 -23.97 -16.40
C ASP A 383 10.46 -23.53 -15.45
N ALA A 384 11.74 -23.77 -15.78
CA ALA A 384 12.89 -23.28 -15.01
C ALA A 384 12.99 -21.75 -15.00
N ILE A 385 12.82 -21.11 -16.17
CA ILE A 385 12.79 -19.65 -16.31
C ILE A 385 11.64 -19.06 -15.49
N ALA A 386 10.46 -19.69 -15.51
CA ALA A 386 9.30 -19.25 -14.74
C ALA A 386 9.52 -19.32 -13.21
N VAL A 387 10.25 -20.33 -12.72
CA VAL A 387 10.61 -20.43 -11.30
C VAL A 387 11.67 -19.37 -10.95
N ALA A 388 12.72 -19.25 -11.78
CA ALA A 388 13.80 -18.29 -11.57
C ALA A 388 13.34 -16.83 -11.65
N SER A 389 12.31 -16.52 -12.45
CA SER A 389 11.74 -15.18 -12.59
C SER A 389 10.87 -14.75 -11.39
N LYS A 390 10.29 -15.71 -10.65
CA LYS A 390 9.29 -15.44 -9.61
C LYS A 390 9.79 -15.71 -8.18
N VAL A 391 10.90 -16.44 -7.99
CA VAL A 391 11.42 -16.81 -6.66
C VAL A 391 12.85 -16.29 -6.46
N ARG A 392 13.08 -15.50 -5.40
CA ARG A 392 14.43 -15.09 -4.99
C ARG A 392 15.05 -16.17 -4.10
N LEU A 393 16.00 -16.92 -4.64
CA LEU A 393 16.79 -17.91 -3.91
C LEU A 393 17.77 -17.20 -2.95
N HIS A 394 17.41 -17.01 -1.68
CA HIS A 394 18.20 -16.18 -0.73
C HIS A 394 19.40 -16.89 -0.06
N SER A 395 19.78 -18.11 -0.47
CA SER A 395 20.59 -18.94 0.44
C SER A 395 21.69 -19.82 -0.17
N ASN A 396 21.97 -19.82 -1.47
CA ASN A 396 23.07 -20.62 -2.02
C ASN A 396 23.88 -19.86 -3.09
N GLU A 397 25.11 -19.49 -2.74
CA GLU A 397 26.14 -18.87 -3.62
C GLU A 397 26.49 -19.70 -4.88
N ASN A 398 25.92 -20.91 -5.05
CA ASN A 398 26.23 -21.85 -6.14
C ASN A 398 25.07 -22.07 -7.15
N LEU A 399 23.94 -21.38 -7.00
CA LEU A 399 22.72 -21.59 -7.80
C LEU A 399 22.23 -20.36 -8.58
N GLU A 400 23.06 -19.31 -8.68
CA GLU A 400 22.76 -18.07 -9.41
C GLU A 400 22.81 -18.28 -10.94
N GLN A 401 21.89 -19.07 -11.51
CA GLN A 401 21.53 -18.91 -12.92
C GLN A 401 20.35 -17.94 -12.97
N SER A 402 20.57 -16.76 -13.54
CA SER A 402 19.49 -15.79 -13.73
C SER A 402 18.51 -16.30 -14.79
N ALA A 403 17.26 -15.83 -14.75
CA ALA A 403 16.29 -16.10 -15.81
C ALA A 403 16.82 -15.68 -17.20
N GLU A 404 17.66 -14.64 -17.25
CA GLU A 404 18.31 -14.16 -18.47
C GLU A 404 19.36 -15.16 -19.01
N ASP A 405 20.14 -15.79 -18.13
CA ASP A 405 21.13 -16.80 -18.49
C ASP A 405 20.47 -18.09 -19.00
N LEU A 406 19.40 -18.52 -18.32
CA LEU A 406 18.60 -19.68 -18.74
C LEU A 406 17.94 -19.45 -20.10
N LEU A 407 17.42 -18.23 -20.34
CA LEU A 407 16.88 -17.87 -21.64
C LEU A 407 17.96 -17.92 -22.72
N HIS A 408 19.17 -17.40 -22.46
CA HIS A 408 20.27 -17.49 -23.42
C HIS A 408 20.64 -18.94 -23.77
N LYS A 409 20.68 -19.83 -22.77
CA LYS A 409 20.90 -21.27 -22.99
C LYS A 409 19.79 -21.90 -23.83
N LEU A 410 18.53 -21.58 -23.54
CA LEU A 410 17.39 -22.05 -24.33
C LEU A 410 17.51 -21.59 -25.79
N GLU A 411 17.82 -20.31 -25.99
CA GLU A 411 18.01 -19.74 -27.32
C GLU A 411 19.12 -20.45 -28.11
N GLU A 412 20.28 -20.70 -27.48
CA GLU A 412 21.40 -21.42 -28.08
C GLU A 412 21.02 -22.87 -28.42
N CYS A 413 20.36 -23.56 -27.49
CA CYS A 413 19.90 -24.93 -27.65
C CYS A 413 18.93 -25.07 -28.84
N VAL A 414 17.91 -24.21 -28.91
CA VAL A 414 16.92 -24.24 -30.00
C VAL A 414 17.56 -23.82 -31.32
N SER A 415 18.41 -22.79 -31.33
CA SER A 415 19.07 -22.31 -32.56
C SER A 415 19.99 -23.37 -33.16
N ALA A 416 20.75 -24.10 -32.34
CA ALA A 416 21.66 -25.15 -32.80
C ALA A 416 20.93 -26.37 -33.41
N ASN A 417 19.65 -26.57 -33.07
CA ASN A 417 18.89 -27.77 -33.41
C ASN A 417 17.61 -27.49 -34.23
N ALA A 418 17.35 -26.25 -34.64
CA ALA A 418 16.12 -25.84 -35.31
C ALA A 418 15.82 -26.67 -36.57
N ASP A 419 16.82 -26.86 -37.45
CA ASP A 419 16.66 -27.64 -38.68
C ASP A 419 16.31 -29.11 -38.40
N ALA A 420 16.89 -29.69 -37.34
CA ALA A 420 16.62 -31.06 -36.94
C ALA A 420 15.19 -31.20 -36.38
N ILE A 421 14.75 -30.25 -35.53
CA ILE A 421 13.39 -30.23 -34.97
C ILE A 421 12.34 -30.13 -36.09
N ILE A 422 12.56 -29.25 -37.07
CA ILE A 422 11.63 -29.06 -38.19
C ILE A 422 11.59 -30.29 -39.10
N GLN A 423 12.73 -30.92 -39.37
CA GLN A 423 12.78 -32.15 -40.16
C GLN A 423 12.04 -33.32 -39.48
N VAL A 424 12.23 -33.50 -38.17
CA VAL A 424 11.52 -34.54 -37.40
C VAL A 424 10.02 -34.24 -37.37
N ALA A 425 9.62 -32.99 -37.15
CA ALA A 425 8.22 -32.58 -37.17
C ALA A 425 7.52 -32.82 -38.52
N ALA A 426 8.23 -32.62 -39.63
CA ALA A 426 7.71 -32.90 -40.97
C ALA A 426 7.48 -34.41 -41.21
N ILE A 427 8.21 -35.28 -40.51
CA ILE A 427 8.08 -36.74 -40.60
C ILE A 427 6.94 -37.24 -39.69
N ASP A 428 6.85 -36.73 -38.46
CA ASP A 428 5.85 -37.18 -37.47
C ASP A 428 4.43 -36.64 -37.73
N GLY A 429 4.29 -35.55 -38.50
CA GLY A 429 2.99 -35.00 -38.89
C GLY A 429 2.21 -34.32 -37.75
N ASP A 430 2.79 -34.20 -36.55
CA ASP A 430 2.12 -33.67 -35.37
C ASP A 430 2.32 -32.15 -35.21
N SER A 431 1.43 -31.39 -35.86
CA SER A 431 1.44 -29.91 -35.80
C SER A 431 1.08 -29.33 -34.42
N THR A 432 0.62 -30.15 -33.47
CA THR A 432 0.16 -29.68 -32.15
C THR A 432 1.34 -29.47 -31.20
N LEU A 433 2.23 -30.46 -31.09
CA LEU A 433 3.46 -30.37 -30.29
C LEU A 433 4.35 -29.18 -30.70
N LEU A 434 4.45 -28.91 -32.01
CA LEU A 434 5.24 -27.81 -32.52
C LEU A 434 4.70 -26.43 -32.07
N LYS A 435 3.36 -26.29 -31.98
CA LYS A 435 2.71 -25.08 -31.46
C LYS A 435 2.88 -24.96 -29.94
N ASP A 436 2.84 -26.07 -29.21
CA ASP A 436 3.09 -26.07 -27.77
C ASP A 436 4.54 -25.68 -27.45
N MET A 437 5.51 -26.16 -28.25
CA MET A 437 6.91 -25.73 -28.17
C MET A 437 7.05 -24.23 -28.40
N GLN A 438 6.40 -23.69 -29.44
CA GLN A 438 6.38 -22.25 -29.71
C GLN A 438 5.81 -21.46 -28.53
N ARG A 439 4.68 -21.90 -27.98
CA ARG A 439 4.03 -21.27 -26.81
C ARG A 439 4.94 -21.29 -25.58
N ASN A 440 5.68 -22.37 -25.34
CA ASN A 440 6.63 -22.47 -24.23
C ASN A 440 7.80 -21.49 -24.39
N ILE A 441 8.27 -21.25 -25.62
CA ILE A 441 9.30 -20.23 -25.92
C ILE A 441 8.74 -18.82 -25.69
N GLU A 442 7.53 -18.53 -26.16
CA GLU A 442 6.85 -17.24 -25.93
C GLU A 442 6.70 -16.96 -24.43
N ASN A 443 6.21 -17.94 -23.65
CA ASN A 443 6.10 -17.81 -22.19
C ASN A 443 7.47 -17.56 -21.52
N ALA A 444 8.53 -18.23 -21.99
CA ALA A 444 9.87 -18.05 -21.47
C ALA A 444 10.39 -16.62 -21.67
N TYR A 445 10.12 -16.00 -22.83
CA TYR A 445 10.47 -14.59 -23.06
C TYR A 445 9.69 -13.65 -22.14
N VAL A 446 8.38 -13.87 -21.97
CA VAL A 446 7.54 -13.06 -21.05
C VAL A 446 8.04 -13.15 -19.61
N ASP A 447 8.32 -14.36 -19.11
CA ASP A 447 8.82 -14.58 -17.76
C ASP A 447 10.23 -13.98 -17.57
N ALA A 448 11.10 -14.04 -18.59
CA ALA A 448 12.43 -13.42 -18.54
C ALA A 448 12.36 -11.88 -18.51
N ILE A 449 11.50 -11.26 -19.34
CA ILE A 449 11.27 -9.80 -19.36
C ILE A 449 10.78 -9.32 -17.99
N THR A 450 9.91 -10.07 -17.33
CA THR A 450 9.31 -9.68 -16.04
C THR A 450 10.06 -10.17 -14.81
N SER A 451 11.24 -10.77 -14.98
CA SER A 451 11.98 -11.49 -13.93
C SER A 451 12.34 -10.66 -12.69
N LYS A 452 12.49 -9.34 -12.80
CA LYS A 452 12.83 -8.48 -11.65
C LYS A 452 11.62 -7.81 -10.98
N LEU A 453 10.40 -8.06 -11.46
CA LEU A 453 9.17 -7.40 -10.99
C LEU A 453 8.41 -8.15 -9.88
N HIS A 454 8.87 -9.30 -9.37
CA HIS A 454 8.04 -10.18 -8.53
C HIS A 454 8.34 -10.14 -7.01
N SER A 455 8.86 -9.03 -6.46
CA SER A 455 9.13 -8.89 -5.02
C SER A 455 7.87 -8.57 -4.17
N THR A 456 7.76 -9.20 -3.00
CA THR A 456 6.53 -9.49 -2.24
C THR A 456 5.82 -8.32 -1.54
N THR A 457 6.02 -7.06 -1.95
CA THR A 457 5.26 -5.92 -1.40
C THR A 457 4.95 -4.87 -2.46
N LYS A 458 3.83 -5.05 -3.18
CA LYS A 458 3.23 -4.02 -4.07
C LYS A 458 2.98 -2.64 -3.41
N GLN A 459 3.17 -2.50 -2.10
CA GLN A 459 2.97 -1.25 -1.37
C GLN A 459 4.18 -0.30 -1.34
N ARG A 460 5.39 -0.74 -1.73
CA ARG A 460 6.63 0.09 -1.69
C ARG A 460 7.38 0.21 -3.03
N GLY A 461 6.78 -0.24 -4.14
CA GLY A 461 7.47 -0.39 -5.44
C GLY A 461 8.55 -1.47 -5.40
N HIS A 462 8.95 -1.98 -6.58
CA HIS A 462 9.87 -3.12 -6.67
C HIS A 462 11.34 -2.77 -6.47
N PHE A 463 11.70 -1.49 -6.63
CA PHE A 463 13.08 -0.99 -6.62
C PHE A 463 13.28 0.11 -5.58
N ASP A 464 14.39 0.04 -4.83
CA ASP A 464 14.75 1.02 -3.81
C ASP A 464 15.29 2.33 -4.42
N ASP A 465 15.89 2.28 -5.62
CA ASP A 465 16.46 3.42 -6.33
C ASP A 465 16.14 3.41 -7.84
N LEU A 466 16.19 4.61 -8.44
CA LEU A 466 15.84 4.81 -9.86
C LEU A 466 16.85 4.12 -10.79
N SER A 467 18.12 4.02 -10.40
CA SER A 467 19.17 3.44 -11.25
C SER A 467 18.93 1.95 -11.45
N SER A 468 18.59 1.20 -10.40
CA SER A 468 18.23 -0.21 -10.53
C SER A 468 16.94 -0.43 -11.33
N ALA A 469 15.96 0.46 -11.20
CA ALA A 469 14.74 0.40 -12.01
C ALA A 469 15.03 0.60 -13.52
N LEU A 470 15.86 1.60 -13.86
CA LEU A 470 16.27 1.85 -15.25
C LEU A 470 17.12 0.71 -15.81
N GLN A 471 18.05 0.16 -15.03
CA GLN A 471 18.86 -0.99 -15.43
C GLN A 471 17.98 -2.22 -15.73
N ASN A 472 16.88 -2.41 -14.98
CA ASN A 472 15.92 -3.46 -15.28
C ASN A 472 15.21 -3.23 -16.63
N VAL A 473 14.81 -1.99 -16.92
CA VAL A 473 14.19 -1.65 -18.20
C VAL A 473 15.15 -1.90 -19.37
N ASP A 474 16.42 -1.50 -19.23
CA ASP A 474 17.42 -1.70 -20.28
C ASP A 474 17.66 -3.20 -20.54
N SER A 475 17.77 -4.01 -19.49
CA SER A 475 17.88 -5.47 -19.60
C SER A 475 16.63 -6.10 -20.22
N SER A 476 15.43 -5.68 -19.82
CA SER A 476 14.15 -6.13 -20.39
C SER A 476 14.04 -5.79 -21.88
N GLU A 477 14.45 -4.59 -22.28
CA GLU A 477 14.45 -4.14 -23.68
C GLU A 477 15.48 -4.90 -24.52
N GLN A 478 16.66 -5.20 -23.98
CA GLN A 478 17.65 -6.04 -24.66
C GLN A 478 17.08 -7.43 -24.97
N ILE A 479 16.38 -8.04 -24.02
CA ILE A 479 15.70 -9.33 -24.24
C ILE A 479 14.66 -9.22 -25.36
N PHE A 480 13.83 -8.18 -25.32
CA PHE A 480 12.80 -7.92 -26.33
C PHE A 480 13.38 -7.69 -27.74
N CYS A 481 14.46 -6.91 -27.86
CA CYS A 481 15.17 -6.69 -29.11
C CYS A 481 15.79 -7.99 -29.64
N ARG A 482 16.41 -8.82 -28.79
CA ARG A 482 16.93 -10.14 -29.19
C ARG A 482 15.83 -11.03 -29.77
N MET A 483 14.66 -11.05 -29.14
CA MET A 483 13.50 -11.80 -29.67
C MET A 483 13.10 -11.30 -31.07
N LYS A 484 13.00 -9.97 -31.24
CA LYS A 484 12.68 -9.33 -32.52
C LYS A 484 13.70 -9.66 -33.60
N ASP A 485 14.99 -9.57 -33.30
CA ASP A 485 16.07 -9.88 -34.24
C ASP A 485 16.06 -11.37 -34.64
N ARG A 486 15.84 -12.27 -33.68
CA ARG A 486 15.76 -13.73 -33.94
C ARG A 486 14.57 -14.08 -34.83
N SER A 487 13.43 -13.41 -34.65
CA SER A 487 12.24 -13.63 -35.49
C SER A 487 12.47 -13.26 -36.97
N GLN A 488 13.44 -12.39 -37.26
CA GLN A 488 13.78 -11.95 -38.62
C GLN A 488 14.82 -12.83 -39.32
N VAL A 489 15.67 -13.55 -38.56
CA VAL A 489 16.88 -14.22 -39.06
C VAL A 489 16.77 -15.75 -39.05
N LEU A 490 16.06 -16.34 -38.09
CA LEU A 490 15.98 -17.80 -37.87
C LEU A 490 14.61 -18.35 -38.25
N SER A 491 14.50 -19.68 -38.41
CA SER A 491 13.27 -20.39 -38.79
C SER A 491 12.02 -19.79 -38.11
N PRO A 492 11.15 -19.05 -38.84
CA PRO A 492 10.15 -18.15 -38.25
C PRO A 492 9.04 -18.87 -37.47
N PHE A 493 9.04 -20.20 -37.50
CA PHE A 493 8.07 -21.03 -36.79
C PHE A 493 8.38 -21.18 -35.29
N LEU A 494 9.65 -21.41 -34.90
CA LEU A 494 10.02 -21.62 -33.49
C LEU A 494 10.28 -20.31 -32.74
N PHE A 495 10.74 -19.27 -33.44
CA PHE A 495 10.93 -17.92 -32.91
C PHE A 495 9.96 -16.95 -33.60
N PRO A 496 8.70 -16.89 -33.15
CA PRO A 496 7.69 -16.02 -33.74
C PRO A 496 7.98 -14.55 -33.46
N ALA A 497 7.33 -13.67 -34.22
CA ALA A 497 7.37 -12.23 -33.95
C ALA A 497 6.80 -11.90 -32.56
N PRO A 498 7.25 -10.81 -31.91
CA PRO A 498 6.76 -10.43 -30.58
C PRO A 498 5.24 -10.30 -30.53
N THR A 499 4.61 -11.08 -29.67
CA THR A 499 3.15 -11.05 -29.43
C THR A 499 2.78 -9.90 -28.49
N GLN A 500 1.48 -9.62 -28.37
CA GLN A 500 0.95 -8.61 -27.46
C GLN A 500 1.40 -8.79 -26.00
N ASP A 501 1.53 -10.03 -25.52
CA ASP A 501 1.95 -10.32 -24.14
C ASP A 501 3.38 -9.85 -23.88
N HIS A 502 4.26 -9.94 -24.88
CA HIS A 502 5.64 -9.45 -24.80
C HIS A 502 5.68 -7.92 -24.72
N TYR A 503 4.85 -7.22 -25.50
CA TYR A 503 4.71 -5.76 -25.40
C TYR A 503 4.12 -5.36 -24.05
N GLY A 504 3.10 -6.06 -23.57
CA GLY A 504 2.49 -5.85 -22.26
C GLY A 504 3.50 -5.98 -21.13
N ALA A 505 4.28 -7.06 -21.13
CA ALA A 505 5.36 -7.31 -20.16
C ALA A 505 6.41 -6.19 -20.15
N LEU A 506 6.88 -5.76 -21.34
CA LEU A 506 7.86 -4.67 -21.43
C LEU A 506 7.28 -3.34 -20.95
N ILE A 507 6.02 -3.04 -21.30
CA ILE A 507 5.33 -1.82 -20.84
C ILE A 507 5.18 -1.84 -19.31
N GLU A 508 4.85 -2.99 -18.71
CA GLU A 508 4.78 -3.13 -17.24
C GLU A 508 6.13 -2.81 -16.59
N CYS A 509 7.24 -3.37 -17.11
CA CYS A 509 8.59 -3.05 -16.65
C CYS A 509 8.90 -1.55 -16.73
N VAL A 510 8.53 -0.90 -17.84
CA VAL A 510 8.73 0.55 -18.04
C VAL A 510 7.87 1.37 -17.07
N CYS A 511 6.64 0.94 -16.80
CA CYS A 511 5.73 1.63 -15.89
C CYS A 511 6.22 1.56 -14.43
N GLU A 512 6.79 0.44 -13.98
CA GLU A 512 7.28 0.28 -12.61
C GLU A 512 8.39 1.28 -12.23
N CYS A 513 9.14 1.81 -13.20
CA CYS A 513 10.04 2.95 -13.00
C CYS A 513 9.35 4.21 -12.47
N LEU A 514 8.02 4.32 -12.54
CA LEU A 514 7.25 5.49 -12.11
C LEU A 514 6.49 5.26 -10.79
N HIS A 515 6.62 4.10 -10.16
CA HIS A 515 5.85 3.73 -8.97
C HIS A 515 6.30 4.47 -7.70
N ASN A 516 7.60 4.76 -7.57
CA ASN A 516 8.20 5.32 -6.36
C ASN A 516 8.52 6.82 -6.47
N GLU A 517 8.31 7.55 -5.37
CA GLU A 517 8.85 8.91 -5.18
C GLU A 517 10.35 8.82 -4.90
N TYR A 518 11.16 8.73 -5.96
CA TYR A 518 12.62 8.75 -5.82
C TYR A 518 13.07 10.09 -5.23
N ALA A 519 14.05 10.05 -4.31
CA ALA A 519 14.60 11.24 -3.67
C ALA A 519 15.09 12.28 -4.69
N ALA A 520 15.35 13.52 -4.26
CA ALA A 520 15.74 14.65 -5.12
C ALA A 520 16.97 14.41 -6.04
N SER A 521 17.75 13.34 -5.81
CA SER A 521 18.80 12.87 -6.72
C SER A 521 18.24 12.30 -8.04
N GLY A 522 17.05 11.69 -8.02
CA GLY A 522 16.38 11.11 -9.19
C GLY A 522 15.93 12.14 -10.23
N ASP A 523 15.54 13.35 -9.81
CA ASP A 523 15.16 14.45 -10.71
C ASP A 523 16.31 14.85 -11.66
N ASN A 524 17.57 14.73 -11.23
CA ASN A 524 18.74 15.02 -12.06
C ASN A 524 19.15 13.86 -12.98
N ALA A 525 18.92 12.62 -12.56
CA ALA A 525 19.15 11.43 -13.39
C ALA A 525 18.12 11.35 -14.53
N MET A 526 16.84 11.63 -14.25
CA MET A 526 15.77 11.65 -15.25
C MET A 526 15.96 12.72 -16.33
N ARG A 527 16.57 13.87 -16.00
CA ARG A 527 16.91 14.92 -17.00
C ARG A 527 17.97 14.48 -18.02
N ARG A 528 18.71 13.41 -17.73
CA ARG A 528 19.77 12.88 -18.60
C ARG A 528 19.28 11.74 -19.50
N LEU A 529 18.04 11.27 -19.32
CA LEU A 529 17.45 10.26 -20.18
C LEU A 529 17.10 10.87 -21.55
N GLU A 530 17.43 10.14 -22.61
CA GLU A 530 17.07 10.51 -23.99
C GLU A 530 15.56 10.37 -24.23
N GLU A 531 14.95 9.31 -23.70
CA GLU A 531 13.51 9.02 -23.76
C GLU A 531 12.99 8.76 -22.34
N LEU A 532 11.85 9.37 -21.99
CA LEU A 532 11.25 9.24 -20.67
C LEU A 532 10.39 7.96 -20.59
N PRO A 533 10.24 7.32 -19.42
CA PRO A 533 9.50 6.04 -19.32
C PRO A 533 8.05 6.11 -19.85
N HIS A 534 7.31 7.19 -19.56
CA HIS A 534 5.93 7.34 -20.04
C HIS A 534 5.85 7.55 -21.57
N THR A 535 6.82 8.26 -22.18
CA THR A 535 6.88 8.41 -23.65
C THR A 535 7.27 7.10 -24.33
N LYS A 536 8.19 6.35 -23.72
CA LYS A 536 8.59 5.02 -24.18
C LYS A 536 7.43 4.04 -24.15
N ALA A 537 6.65 4.01 -23.05
CA ALA A 537 5.45 3.19 -22.95
C ALA A 537 4.40 3.53 -24.04
N ALA A 538 4.21 4.81 -24.33
CA ALA A 538 3.31 5.24 -25.42
C ALA A 538 3.82 4.87 -26.81
N ARG A 539 5.14 4.94 -27.06
CA ARG A 539 5.75 4.48 -28.32
C ARG A 539 5.56 2.98 -28.51
N LEU A 540 5.79 2.17 -27.48
CA LEU A 540 5.61 0.72 -27.52
C LEU A 540 4.15 0.34 -27.80
N LEU A 541 3.19 1.08 -27.23
CA LEU A 541 1.77 0.90 -27.55
C LEU A 541 1.48 1.21 -29.03
N ALA A 542 2.03 2.29 -29.57
CA ALA A 542 1.86 2.63 -30.99
C ALA A 542 2.50 1.60 -31.94
N GLU A 543 3.66 1.03 -31.56
CA GLU A 543 4.29 -0.07 -32.30
C GLU A 543 3.38 -1.32 -32.30
N LEU A 544 2.80 -1.68 -31.15
CA LEU A 544 1.85 -2.78 -31.03
C LEU A 544 0.59 -2.56 -31.90
N GLU A 545 0.04 -1.36 -31.90
CA GLU A 545 -1.10 -0.99 -32.77
C GLU A 545 -0.77 -1.15 -34.25
N GLY A 546 0.43 -0.75 -34.68
CA GLY A 546 0.90 -0.93 -36.06
C GLY A 546 1.02 -2.41 -36.46
N VAL A 547 1.54 -3.25 -35.57
CA VAL A 547 1.62 -4.71 -35.79
C VAL A 547 0.22 -5.33 -35.90
N HIS A 548 -0.72 -4.90 -35.06
CA HIS A 548 -2.10 -5.38 -35.08
C HIS A 548 -2.82 -5.00 -36.38
N LEU A 549 -2.69 -3.75 -36.85
CA LEU A 549 -3.28 -3.27 -38.11
C LEU A 549 -2.76 -4.00 -39.37
N THR A 550 -1.55 -4.56 -39.31
CA THR A 550 -0.94 -5.27 -40.45
C THR A 550 -1.32 -6.76 -40.50
N SER A 551 -1.93 -7.29 -39.43
CA SER A 551 -2.26 -8.71 -39.28
C SER A 551 -3.78 -8.90 -39.16
N PRO A 552 -4.50 -9.19 -40.25
CA PRO A 552 -5.97 -9.23 -40.27
C PRO A 552 -6.59 -10.33 -39.38
N ASP A 553 -5.82 -11.36 -38.99
CA ASP A 553 -6.26 -12.46 -38.11
C ASP A 553 -5.90 -12.24 -36.62
N SER A 554 -5.39 -11.06 -36.25
CA SER A 554 -4.90 -10.82 -34.89
C SER A 554 -6.03 -10.55 -33.89
N GLN A 555 -5.87 -11.04 -32.66
CA GLN A 555 -6.86 -10.87 -31.58
C GLN A 555 -6.86 -9.42 -31.06
N PRO A 556 -8.02 -8.89 -30.62
CA PRO A 556 -8.11 -7.53 -30.10
C PRO A 556 -7.14 -7.30 -28.94
N ILE A 557 -6.58 -6.09 -28.89
CA ILE A 557 -5.59 -5.70 -27.89
C ILE A 557 -6.21 -5.71 -26.49
N ASP A 558 -5.50 -6.26 -25.50
CA ASP A 558 -5.96 -6.28 -24.11
C ASP A 558 -5.89 -4.86 -23.52
N GLY A 559 -7.05 -4.38 -23.07
CA GLY A 559 -7.22 -3.04 -22.51
C GLY A 559 -6.41 -2.79 -21.24
N SER A 560 -5.90 -3.84 -20.57
CA SER A 560 -4.97 -3.73 -19.45
C SER A 560 -3.68 -2.96 -19.83
N ILE A 561 -3.21 -3.11 -21.07
CA ILE A 561 -2.02 -2.41 -21.60
C ILE A 561 -2.28 -0.91 -21.67
N TYR A 562 -3.44 -0.50 -22.20
CA TYR A 562 -3.87 0.91 -22.23
C TYR A 562 -3.97 1.50 -20.82
N SER A 563 -4.51 0.74 -19.87
CA SER A 563 -4.60 1.16 -18.47
C SER A 563 -3.20 1.43 -17.87
N SER A 564 -2.22 0.56 -18.15
CA SER A 564 -0.83 0.75 -17.69
C SER A 564 -0.18 2.00 -18.29
N VAL A 565 -0.34 2.23 -19.58
CA VAL A 565 0.19 3.42 -20.27
C VAL A 565 -0.46 4.71 -19.74
N ILE A 566 -1.78 4.73 -19.56
CA ILE A 566 -2.50 5.88 -18.97
C ILE A 566 -2.04 6.14 -17.54
N TRP A 567 -1.85 5.08 -16.74
CA TRP A 567 -1.33 5.20 -15.39
C TRP A 567 0.10 5.79 -15.39
N ALA A 568 0.97 5.36 -16.30
CA ALA A 568 2.32 5.90 -16.43
C ALA A 568 2.32 7.39 -16.79
N GLN A 569 1.49 7.81 -17.74
CA GLN A 569 1.29 9.22 -18.09
C GLN A 569 0.76 10.03 -16.89
N CYS A 570 -0.06 9.42 -16.03
CA CYS A 570 -0.57 10.04 -14.81
C CYS A 570 0.49 10.16 -13.69
N GLN A 571 1.52 9.31 -13.65
CA GLN A 571 2.57 9.41 -12.62
C GLN A 571 3.57 10.54 -12.87
N VAL A 572 3.52 11.19 -14.03
CA VAL A 572 4.34 12.34 -14.40
C VAL A 572 4.20 13.53 -13.40
N VAL A 573 3.12 13.58 -12.61
CA VAL A 573 2.89 14.57 -11.52
C VAL A 573 3.93 14.51 -10.41
N LEU A 574 4.59 13.35 -10.23
CA LEU A 574 5.66 13.22 -9.25
C LEU A 574 6.86 14.12 -9.59
N TRP A 575 6.93 14.65 -10.81
CA TRP A 575 8.05 15.46 -11.26
C TRP A 575 7.78 16.95 -11.02
N LYS A 576 8.59 17.55 -10.15
CA LYS A 576 8.43 18.96 -9.71
C LYS A 576 8.47 19.96 -10.87
N SER A 577 9.15 19.64 -11.97
CA SER A 577 9.24 20.49 -13.17
C SER A 577 7.94 20.54 -13.99
N ILE A 578 7.11 19.49 -13.95
CA ILE A 578 5.84 19.43 -14.72
C ILE A 578 4.68 20.04 -13.92
N MET A 579 4.87 20.20 -12.60
CA MET A 579 3.96 20.95 -11.73
C MET A 579 3.96 22.47 -11.99
N GLU A 580 4.75 22.98 -12.94
CA GLU A 580 4.60 24.34 -13.48
C GLU A 580 3.22 24.50 -14.14
N ARG A 581 2.59 25.67 -13.96
CA ARG A 581 1.12 25.86 -14.09
C ARG A 581 0.52 25.49 -15.45
N GLU A 582 1.28 25.55 -16.54
CA GLU A 582 0.78 25.31 -17.89
C GLU A 582 0.86 23.82 -18.28
N ARG A 583 1.94 23.12 -17.90
CA ARG A 583 2.22 21.75 -18.36
C ARG A 583 1.30 20.68 -17.76
N PHE A 584 0.67 20.93 -16.62
CA PHE A 584 -0.29 19.98 -16.01
C PHE A 584 -1.52 19.76 -16.89
N PHE A 585 -2.07 20.83 -17.47
CA PHE A 585 -3.25 20.68 -18.33
C PHE A 585 -2.92 20.06 -19.68
N ASP A 586 -1.70 20.26 -20.20
CA ASP A 586 -1.24 19.60 -21.42
C ASP A 586 -1.19 18.08 -21.22
N VAL A 587 -0.68 17.62 -20.07
CA VAL A 587 -0.70 16.18 -19.70
C VAL A 587 -2.12 15.68 -19.49
N ALA A 588 -2.98 16.48 -18.83
CA ALA A 588 -4.40 16.13 -18.67
C ALA A 588 -5.10 15.96 -20.03
N ASP A 589 -4.85 16.85 -21.00
CA ASP A 589 -5.40 16.79 -22.34
C ASP A 589 -4.91 15.55 -23.10
N MET A 590 -3.64 15.20 -22.95
CA MET A 590 -3.07 13.99 -23.55
C MET A 590 -3.73 12.72 -22.99
N VAL A 591 -3.88 12.64 -21.66
CA VAL A 591 -4.50 11.47 -21.00
C VAL A 591 -5.99 11.37 -21.33
N GLU A 592 -6.73 12.49 -21.32
CA GLU A 592 -8.14 12.54 -21.72
C GLU A 592 -8.33 12.13 -23.18
N LYS A 593 -7.41 12.53 -24.08
CA LYS A 593 -7.41 12.12 -25.49
C LYS A 593 -7.17 10.61 -25.63
N LEU A 594 -6.16 10.05 -24.94
CA LEU A 594 -5.86 8.63 -24.99
C LEU A 594 -7.01 7.77 -24.45
N LEU A 595 -7.69 8.23 -23.39
CA LEU A 595 -8.91 7.60 -22.88
C LEU A 595 -10.00 7.52 -23.96
N LYS A 596 -10.25 8.62 -24.66
CA LYS A 596 -11.27 8.68 -25.72
C LYS A 596 -10.91 7.79 -26.91
N GLU A 597 -9.64 7.78 -27.33
CA GLU A 597 -9.17 6.87 -28.39
C GLU A 597 -9.32 5.40 -27.99
N THR A 598 -9.12 5.08 -26.70
CA THR A 598 -9.33 3.72 -26.18
C THR A 598 -10.82 3.34 -26.20
N GLU A 599 -11.71 4.27 -25.85
CA GLU A 599 -13.16 4.08 -25.94
C GLU A 599 -13.62 3.85 -27.39
N GLU A 600 -13.14 4.66 -28.34
CA GLU A 600 -13.43 4.52 -29.77
C GLU A 600 -12.95 3.15 -30.31
N LYS A 601 -11.70 2.76 -30.01
CA LYS A 601 -11.14 1.46 -30.41
C LYS A 601 -11.84 0.26 -29.77
N TYR A 602 -12.36 0.42 -28.55
CA TYR A 602 -13.19 -0.61 -27.91
C TYR A 602 -14.51 -0.79 -28.66
N ASN A 603 -15.18 0.31 -29.03
CA ASN A 603 -16.43 0.27 -29.79
C ASN A 603 -16.23 -0.29 -31.21
N GLU A 604 -15.04 -0.12 -31.79
CA GLU A 604 -14.64 -0.72 -33.07
C GLU A 604 -14.25 -2.22 -32.95
N GLY A 605 -14.16 -2.76 -31.73
CA GLY A 605 -13.76 -4.15 -31.48
C GLY A 605 -12.26 -4.43 -31.60
N LEU A 606 -11.43 -3.38 -31.70
CA LEU A 606 -9.96 -3.49 -31.75
C LEU A 606 -9.31 -3.68 -30.37
N VAL A 607 -10.01 -3.24 -29.31
CA VAL A 607 -9.57 -3.39 -27.91
C VAL A 607 -10.61 -4.19 -27.15
N ASN A 608 -10.16 -5.13 -26.33
CA ASN A 608 -11.03 -5.88 -25.43
C ASN A 608 -10.47 -5.84 -24.00
N PHE A 609 -11.35 -5.63 -23.02
CA PHE A 609 -10.96 -5.70 -21.61
C PHE A 609 -11.21 -7.11 -21.10
N SER A 610 -10.13 -7.85 -20.83
CA SER A 610 -10.21 -9.22 -20.32
C SER A 610 -10.92 -9.29 -18.95
N ALA A 611 -10.74 -8.28 -18.09
CA ALA A 611 -11.50 -8.11 -16.86
C ALA A 611 -12.39 -6.86 -16.92
N SER A 612 -13.66 -7.00 -16.50
CA SER A 612 -14.64 -5.89 -16.44
C SER A 612 -14.16 -4.69 -15.60
N ARG A 613 -13.20 -4.88 -14.68
CA ARG A 613 -12.69 -3.83 -13.81
C ARG A 613 -11.59 -2.96 -14.45
N ASP A 614 -10.91 -3.42 -15.49
CA ASP A 614 -9.70 -2.76 -15.99
C ASP A 614 -9.98 -1.39 -16.60
N ALA A 615 -11.09 -1.26 -17.33
CA ALA A 615 -11.59 0.02 -17.82
C ALA A 615 -11.89 1.01 -16.67
N THR A 616 -12.36 0.52 -15.52
CA THR A 616 -12.63 1.37 -14.34
C THR A 616 -11.34 1.79 -13.66
N ILE A 617 -10.34 0.90 -13.62
CA ILE A 617 -8.99 1.19 -13.07
C ILE A 617 -8.30 2.28 -13.90
N MET A 618 -8.47 2.24 -15.23
CA MET A 618 -7.98 3.24 -16.16
C MET A 618 -8.53 4.64 -15.81
N TYR A 619 -9.85 4.80 -15.66
CA TYR A 619 -10.47 6.07 -15.22
C TYR A 619 -10.02 6.48 -13.81
N ASN A 620 -9.95 5.52 -12.88
CA ASN A 620 -9.49 5.77 -11.51
C ASN A 620 -8.06 6.31 -11.45
N SER A 621 -7.19 5.92 -12.38
CA SER A 621 -5.83 6.47 -12.49
C SER A 621 -5.83 7.96 -12.83
N VAL A 622 -6.74 8.40 -13.71
CA VAL A 622 -6.90 9.80 -14.08
C VAL A 622 -7.53 10.63 -12.94
N PHE A 623 -8.54 10.09 -12.25
CA PHE A 623 -9.08 10.75 -11.06
C PHE A 623 -8.03 10.87 -9.94
N ARG A 624 -7.17 9.86 -9.75
CA ARG A 624 -6.04 9.96 -8.81
C ARG A 624 -5.07 11.07 -9.21
N PHE A 625 -4.76 11.19 -10.51
CA PHE A 625 -3.93 12.27 -11.06
C PHE A 625 -4.50 13.65 -10.73
N TYR A 626 -5.79 13.89 -10.97
CA TYR A 626 -6.45 15.14 -10.58
C TYR A 626 -6.44 15.37 -9.06
N SER A 627 -6.66 14.32 -8.26
CA SER A 627 -6.65 14.43 -6.80
C SER A 627 -5.30 14.88 -6.24
N LYS A 628 -4.17 14.45 -6.82
CA LYS A 628 -2.83 14.89 -6.36
C LYS A 628 -2.63 16.42 -6.44
N ARG A 629 -3.29 17.10 -7.39
CA ARG A 629 -3.15 18.56 -7.60
C ARG A 629 -4.15 19.43 -6.82
N SER A 630 -5.23 18.84 -6.32
CA SER A 630 -6.35 19.54 -5.66
C SER A 630 -5.99 20.31 -4.35
N LYS A 631 -4.84 20.03 -3.71
CA LYS A 631 -4.48 20.62 -2.41
C LYS A 631 -4.01 22.10 -2.45
N ASN A 632 -3.71 22.68 -3.62
CA ASN A 632 -3.13 24.04 -3.72
C ASN A 632 -4.19 25.12 -4.03
N ARG A 633 -4.72 25.74 -2.97
CA ARG A 633 -5.91 26.63 -2.93
C ARG A 633 -5.79 28.05 -3.52
N SER A 634 -4.98 28.32 -4.55
CA SER A 634 -4.92 29.69 -5.11
C SER A 634 -5.44 29.81 -6.55
N GLY A 635 -6.67 30.33 -6.70
CA GLY A 635 -7.18 30.96 -7.93
C GLY A 635 -8.16 30.12 -8.78
N GLY A 636 -8.62 30.71 -9.90
CA GLY A 636 -9.64 30.15 -10.84
C GLY A 636 -9.34 28.77 -11.46
N MET A 637 -8.15 28.21 -11.16
CA MET A 637 -7.71 26.86 -11.49
C MET A 637 -8.61 25.76 -10.91
N GLY A 638 -9.06 25.90 -9.65
CA GLY A 638 -9.87 24.88 -8.97
C GLY A 638 -11.25 24.67 -9.61
N SER A 639 -11.84 25.74 -10.15
CA SER A 639 -13.08 25.67 -10.91
C SER A 639 -12.90 24.93 -12.25
N LYS A 640 -11.79 25.16 -12.95
CA LYS A 640 -11.47 24.44 -14.20
C LYS A 640 -11.28 22.94 -13.97
N LEU A 641 -10.56 22.57 -12.90
CA LEU A 641 -10.34 21.16 -12.53
C LEU A 641 -11.65 20.46 -12.12
N SER A 642 -12.51 21.14 -11.37
CA SER A 642 -13.82 20.60 -10.96
C SER A 642 -14.72 20.33 -12.16
N LYS A 643 -14.79 21.26 -13.13
CA LYS A 643 -15.55 21.09 -14.37
C LYS A 643 -15.04 19.90 -15.20
N ARG A 644 -13.71 19.76 -15.33
CA ARG A 644 -13.11 18.60 -16.01
C ARG A 644 -13.43 17.28 -15.34
N THR A 645 -13.37 17.24 -14.01
CA THR A 645 -13.68 16.03 -13.24
C THR A 645 -15.13 15.58 -13.47
N LEU A 646 -16.09 16.52 -13.50
CA LEU A 646 -17.48 16.22 -13.82
C LEU A 646 -17.68 15.78 -15.27
N HIS A 647 -17.02 16.44 -16.23
CA HIS A 647 -17.07 16.02 -17.64
C HIS A 647 -16.50 14.62 -17.85
N LEU A 648 -15.40 14.28 -17.16
CA LEU A 648 -14.82 12.93 -17.20
C LEU A 648 -15.76 11.89 -16.60
N LEU A 649 -16.49 12.24 -15.53
CA LEU A 649 -17.54 11.40 -14.98
C LEU A 649 -18.68 11.20 -15.98
N ASP A 650 -19.15 12.27 -16.64
CA ASP A 650 -20.19 12.19 -17.68
C ASP A 650 -19.76 11.24 -18.83
N GLY A 651 -18.49 11.28 -19.24
CA GLY A 651 -17.92 10.34 -20.21
C GLY A 651 -17.94 8.88 -19.73
N LEU A 652 -17.57 8.63 -18.48
CA LEU A 652 -17.64 7.29 -17.89
C LEU A 652 -19.08 6.76 -17.81
N GLU A 653 -20.04 7.63 -17.44
CA GLU A 653 -21.46 7.28 -17.40
C GLU A 653 -22.02 6.98 -18.80
N HIS A 654 -21.55 7.70 -19.83
CA HIS A 654 -21.89 7.43 -21.23
C HIS A 654 -21.34 6.08 -21.68
N TRP A 655 -20.06 5.81 -21.43
CA TRP A 655 -19.44 4.55 -21.83
C TRP A 655 -20.06 3.33 -21.14
N ASN A 656 -20.50 3.48 -19.89
CA ASN A 656 -21.26 2.42 -19.19
C ASN A 656 -22.56 2.06 -19.93
N LYS A 657 -23.27 3.06 -20.48
CA LYS A 657 -24.51 2.85 -21.24
C LYS A 657 -24.23 2.20 -22.60
N THR A 658 -23.22 2.65 -23.33
CA THR A 658 -22.89 2.12 -24.66
C THR A 658 -22.28 0.73 -24.60
N SER A 659 -21.51 0.41 -23.55
CA SER A 659 -20.89 -0.91 -23.34
C SER A 659 -21.82 -1.97 -22.73
N GLY A 660 -23.12 -1.68 -22.56
CA GLY A 660 -24.08 -2.63 -21.96
C GLY A 660 -23.80 -2.97 -20.49
N GLY A 661 -23.17 -2.06 -19.74
CA GLY A 661 -22.89 -2.29 -18.32
C GLY A 661 -21.53 -2.93 -18.01
N LYS A 662 -20.63 -3.08 -18.99
CA LYS A 662 -19.30 -3.68 -18.79
C LYS A 662 -18.33 -2.78 -18.04
N VAL A 663 -18.48 -1.46 -18.14
CA VAL A 663 -17.65 -0.45 -17.45
C VAL A 663 -18.51 0.32 -16.45
N LYS A 664 -18.28 0.15 -15.14
CA LYS A 664 -19.10 0.78 -14.09
C LYS A 664 -18.23 1.57 -13.11
N PRO A 665 -18.61 2.81 -12.73
CA PRO A 665 -17.94 3.53 -11.65
C PRO A 665 -17.96 2.69 -10.37
N ASP A 666 -16.84 2.64 -9.62
CA ASP A 666 -16.75 1.92 -8.35
C ASP A 666 -16.73 2.85 -7.13
N ASP A 667 -16.74 2.27 -5.93
CA ASP A 667 -16.65 3.00 -4.65
C ASP A 667 -15.40 3.89 -4.59
N ILE A 668 -14.31 3.45 -5.21
CA ILE A 668 -13.05 4.20 -5.26
C ILE A 668 -13.18 5.40 -6.20
N THR A 669 -13.83 5.24 -7.36
CA THR A 669 -14.12 6.31 -8.32
C THR A 669 -14.83 7.47 -7.64
N PHE A 670 -15.95 7.19 -6.96
CA PHE A 670 -16.73 8.23 -6.30
C PHE A 670 -15.97 8.88 -5.14
N ASN A 671 -15.25 8.12 -4.32
CA ASN A 671 -14.45 8.69 -3.24
C ASN A 671 -13.37 9.67 -3.74
N LEU A 672 -12.70 9.35 -4.86
CA LEU A 672 -11.71 10.24 -5.49
C LEU A 672 -12.35 11.52 -6.04
N ILE A 673 -13.50 11.40 -6.70
CA ILE A 673 -14.24 12.55 -7.25
C ILE A 673 -14.71 13.47 -6.12
N ILE A 674 -15.30 12.90 -5.06
CA ILE A 674 -15.75 13.67 -3.89
C ILE A 674 -14.58 14.43 -3.28
N LYS A 675 -13.43 13.79 -3.13
CA LYS A 675 -12.21 14.46 -2.63
C LYS A 675 -11.81 15.64 -3.51
N ILE A 676 -11.78 15.49 -4.84
CA ILE A 676 -11.41 16.58 -5.76
C ILE A 676 -12.41 17.74 -5.69
N LEU A 677 -13.70 17.46 -5.75
CA LEU A 677 -14.74 18.49 -5.76
C LEU A 677 -14.80 19.25 -4.44
N SER A 678 -14.67 18.53 -3.34
CA SER A 678 -14.71 19.11 -2.00
C SER A 678 -13.45 19.93 -1.66
N ASP A 679 -12.27 19.54 -2.16
CA ASP A 679 -11.04 20.36 -2.07
C ASP A 679 -11.18 21.70 -2.82
N ASN A 680 -12.05 21.75 -3.83
CA ASN A 680 -12.36 22.94 -4.64
C ASN A 680 -13.64 23.68 -4.19
N GLY A 681 -14.29 23.27 -3.10
CA GLY A 681 -15.46 23.93 -2.54
C GLY A 681 -16.77 23.73 -3.32
N VAL A 682 -16.87 22.68 -4.13
CA VAL A 682 -18.08 22.33 -4.88
C VAL A 682 -18.98 21.39 -4.06
N GLU A 683 -20.30 21.55 -4.19
CA GLU A 683 -21.31 20.75 -3.47
C GLU A 683 -21.28 19.26 -3.89
N VAL A 684 -21.19 18.38 -2.89
CA VAL A 684 -20.99 16.93 -3.06
C VAL A 684 -22.29 16.16 -3.30
N GLU A 685 -23.46 16.74 -2.99
CA GLU A 685 -24.75 16.02 -3.04
C GLU A 685 -25.17 15.62 -4.46
N SER A 686 -24.74 16.39 -5.47
CA SER A 686 -24.91 16.04 -6.88
C SER A 686 -24.23 14.71 -7.23
N VAL A 687 -23.05 14.45 -6.67
CA VAL A 687 -22.29 13.21 -6.86
C VAL A 687 -22.87 12.07 -6.04
N HIS A 688 -23.32 12.32 -4.81
CA HIS A 688 -24.04 11.31 -4.03
C HIS A 688 -25.32 10.82 -4.73
N SER A 689 -26.02 11.70 -5.43
CA SER A 689 -27.24 11.35 -6.19
C SER A 689 -26.91 10.45 -7.38
N ARG A 690 -25.84 10.77 -8.13
CA ARG A 690 -25.32 9.93 -9.22
C ARG A 690 -24.84 8.57 -8.71
N MET A 691 -24.13 8.55 -7.58
CA MET A 691 -23.66 7.32 -6.93
C MET A 691 -24.83 6.38 -6.61
N ARG A 692 -25.96 6.90 -6.09
CA ARG A 692 -27.19 6.12 -5.85
C ARG A 692 -27.82 5.60 -7.15
N ALA A 693 -27.77 6.36 -8.25
CA ALA A 693 -28.29 5.91 -9.55
C ALA A 693 -27.53 4.68 -10.10
N PHE A 694 -26.25 4.51 -9.74
CA PHE A 694 -25.47 3.31 -10.05
C PHE A 694 -25.63 2.17 -9.02
N GLY A 695 -26.56 2.31 -8.06
CA GLY A 695 -26.78 1.31 -7.01
C GLY A 695 -25.72 1.30 -5.92
N ILE A 696 -24.83 2.30 -5.87
CA ILE A 696 -23.77 2.39 -4.85
C ILE A 696 -24.27 3.34 -3.74
N LYS A 697 -24.33 2.82 -2.50
CA LYS A 697 -24.75 3.62 -1.35
C LYS A 697 -23.55 4.41 -0.78
N PRO A 698 -23.69 5.74 -0.56
CA PRO A 698 -22.63 6.52 0.09
C PRO A 698 -22.22 5.94 1.44
N ASN A 699 -20.97 5.51 1.54
CA ASN A 699 -20.39 4.95 2.76
C ASN A 699 -19.70 6.04 3.61
N GLU A 700 -19.29 5.67 4.82
CA GLU A 700 -18.55 6.53 5.76
C GLU A 700 -17.32 7.22 5.15
N LYS A 701 -16.58 6.54 4.27
CA LYS A 701 -15.36 7.08 3.63
C LYS A 701 -15.68 8.26 2.72
N HIS A 702 -16.83 8.24 2.02
CA HIS A 702 -17.28 9.34 1.17
C HIS A 702 -17.59 10.59 2.00
N TYR A 703 -18.34 10.43 3.08
CA TYR A 703 -18.67 11.54 3.99
C TYR A 703 -17.41 12.07 4.69
N HIS A 704 -16.51 11.19 5.09
CA HIS A 704 -15.25 11.58 5.72
C HIS A 704 -14.32 12.32 4.75
N ALA A 705 -14.26 11.91 3.47
CA ALA A 705 -13.54 12.63 2.43
C ALA A 705 -14.13 14.03 2.18
N ALA A 706 -15.46 14.15 2.18
CA ALA A 706 -16.15 15.43 2.07
C ALA A 706 -15.89 16.37 3.26
N MET A 707 -15.76 15.84 4.48
CA MET A 707 -15.49 16.64 5.68
C MET A 707 -14.03 17.11 5.75
N ARG A 708 -13.05 16.26 5.42
CA ARG A 708 -11.61 16.59 5.56
C ARG A 708 -11.15 17.74 4.66
N SER A 709 -11.64 17.78 3.43
CA SER A 709 -11.30 18.81 2.46
C SER A 709 -11.86 20.18 2.82
N GLN A 710 -13.00 20.23 3.52
CA GLN A 710 -13.62 21.46 4.00
C GLN A 710 -12.86 22.10 5.18
N GLY A 711 -12.06 21.29 5.91
CA GLY A 711 -11.24 21.64 7.08
C GLY A 711 -10.47 22.97 7.03
N ALA A 712 -10.05 23.43 5.86
CA ALA A 712 -9.24 24.65 5.71
C ALA A 712 -10.02 25.90 5.25
N ALA A 713 -11.35 25.83 5.05
CA ALA A 713 -12.19 26.99 4.70
C ALA A 713 -12.75 27.69 5.97
N GLY A 714 -13.05 28.99 5.91
CA GLY A 714 -13.55 29.76 7.07
C GLY A 714 -14.84 29.18 7.69
N ASP A 715 -15.74 28.67 6.85
CA ASP A 715 -17.05 28.10 7.25
C ASP A 715 -17.01 26.57 7.49
N SER A 716 -15.82 25.99 7.64
CA SER A 716 -15.58 24.54 7.74
C SER A 716 -16.38 23.84 8.85
N ALA A 717 -16.55 24.51 10.00
CA ALA A 717 -17.15 23.90 11.18
C ALA A 717 -18.66 23.60 10.99
N MET A 718 -19.42 24.55 10.44
CA MET A 718 -20.86 24.41 10.22
C MET A 718 -21.18 23.36 9.15
N ASN A 719 -20.38 23.30 8.09
CA ASN A 719 -20.56 22.31 7.03
C ASN A 719 -20.23 20.89 7.52
N ALA A 720 -19.16 20.73 8.30
CA ALA A 720 -18.83 19.45 8.93
C ALA A 720 -19.93 18.97 9.88
N GLU A 721 -20.56 19.87 10.64
CA GLU A 721 -21.73 19.54 11.49
C GLU A 721 -22.97 19.14 10.67
N SER A 722 -23.25 19.87 9.59
CA SER A 722 -24.35 19.55 8.66
C SER A 722 -24.18 18.15 8.06
N ILE A 723 -22.97 17.82 7.58
CA ILE A 723 -22.67 16.49 7.04
C ILE A 723 -22.82 15.41 8.11
N LEU A 724 -22.29 15.63 9.32
CA LEU A 724 -22.44 14.68 10.42
C LEU A 724 -23.91 14.45 10.78
N SER A 725 -24.72 15.50 10.80
CA SER A 725 -26.18 15.43 11.06
C SER A 725 -26.92 14.67 9.97
N GLN A 726 -26.54 14.86 8.70
CA GLN A 726 -27.09 14.08 7.59
C GLN A 726 -26.76 12.59 7.70
N VAL A 727 -25.52 12.24 8.08
CA VAL A 727 -25.13 10.84 8.28
C VAL A 727 -25.91 10.21 9.44
N LYS A 728 -26.11 10.94 10.54
CA LYS A 728 -26.93 10.49 11.68
C LYS A 728 -28.37 10.19 11.27
N ASN A 729 -29.01 11.10 10.53
CA ASN A 729 -30.39 10.90 10.08
C ASN A 729 -30.50 9.69 9.15
N LYS A 730 -29.57 9.55 8.19
CA LYS A 730 -29.54 8.40 7.27
C LYS A 730 -29.24 7.08 7.98
N TYR A 731 -28.44 7.09 9.05
CA TYR A 731 -28.22 5.91 9.88
C TYR A 731 -29.51 5.49 10.60
N ALA A 732 -30.28 6.45 11.10
CA ALA A 732 -31.56 6.19 11.75
C ALA A 732 -32.64 5.68 10.78
N GLU A 733 -32.62 6.12 9.51
CA GLU A 733 -33.58 5.72 8.48
C GLU A 733 -33.24 4.36 7.84
N ASP A 734 -32.02 4.18 7.34
CA ASP A 734 -31.65 3.06 6.45
C ASP A 734 -30.52 2.17 6.98
N GLY A 735 -29.88 2.54 8.11
CA GLY A 735 -28.75 1.81 8.70
C GLY A 735 -27.47 1.76 7.85
N SER A 736 -27.42 2.47 6.71
CA SER A 736 -26.40 2.25 5.68
C SER A 736 -25.08 3.02 5.86
N ALA A 737 -25.07 4.11 6.62
CA ALA A 737 -23.90 4.95 6.85
C ALA A 737 -23.71 5.26 8.34
N LYS A 738 -22.83 4.52 9.01
CA LYS A 738 -22.58 4.70 10.45
C LYS A 738 -21.85 6.03 10.72
N PRO A 739 -22.28 6.84 11.71
CA PRO A 739 -21.55 8.02 12.15
C PRO A 739 -20.37 7.59 13.03
N THR A 740 -19.29 7.12 12.42
CA THR A 740 -18.14 6.55 13.13
C THR A 740 -17.30 7.56 13.89
N THR A 741 -16.44 7.05 14.76
CA THR A 741 -15.42 7.83 15.49
C THR A 741 -14.58 8.74 14.55
N ALA A 742 -14.31 8.33 13.30
CA ALA A 742 -13.56 9.12 12.33
C ALA A 742 -14.31 10.39 11.86
N LEU A 743 -15.63 10.30 11.68
CA LEU A 743 -16.49 11.43 11.30
C LEU A 743 -16.60 12.42 12.47
N TYR A 744 -16.81 11.93 13.69
CA TYR A 744 -16.80 12.77 14.90
C TYR A 744 -15.45 13.47 15.11
N THR A 745 -14.34 12.75 14.99
CA THR A 745 -12.97 13.31 15.08
C THR A 745 -12.75 14.43 14.07
N SER A 746 -13.20 14.23 12.82
CA SER A 746 -13.08 15.23 11.75
C SER A 746 -13.92 16.48 12.02
N CYS A 747 -15.15 16.30 12.52
CA CYS A 747 -16.03 17.40 12.92
C CYS A 747 -15.39 18.25 14.03
N ILE A 748 -14.93 17.60 15.10
CA ILE A 748 -14.31 18.26 16.25
C ILE A 748 -13.01 18.98 15.85
N SER A 749 -12.21 18.37 14.97
CA SER A 749 -10.99 19.01 14.43
C SER A 749 -11.30 20.27 13.63
N SER A 750 -12.40 20.28 12.86
CA SER A 750 -12.87 21.46 12.13
C SER A 750 -13.33 22.57 13.08
N PHE A 751 -14.04 22.24 14.16
CA PHE A 751 -14.37 23.21 15.22
C PHE A 751 -13.12 23.76 15.92
N GLY A 752 -12.17 22.90 16.29
CA GLY A 752 -10.92 23.31 16.96
C GLY A 752 -10.01 24.20 16.09
N SER A 753 -10.08 24.05 14.77
CA SER A 753 -9.29 24.85 13.82
C SER A 753 -9.90 26.22 13.52
N SER A 754 -11.21 26.39 13.71
CA SER A 754 -11.90 27.66 13.45
C SER A 754 -11.83 28.61 14.64
N VAL A 755 -11.18 29.78 14.47
CA VAL A 755 -11.08 30.78 15.55
C VAL A 755 -12.45 31.42 15.90
N GLU A 756 -13.36 31.50 14.92
CA GLU A 756 -14.68 32.13 15.07
C GLU A 756 -15.74 31.16 15.60
N HIS A 757 -15.64 29.88 15.26
CA HIS A 757 -16.64 28.86 15.59
C HIS A 757 -16.21 27.85 16.65
N ASN A 758 -14.98 27.93 17.19
CA ASN A 758 -14.54 27.04 18.28
C ASN A 758 -15.36 27.29 19.55
N ASN A 759 -16.41 26.48 19.75
CA ASN A 759 -17.29 26.49 20.90
C ASN A 759 -17.07 25.22 21.75
N VAL A 760 -16.59 25.41 22.98
CA VAL A 760 -16.32 24.34 23.95
C VAL A 760 -17.57 23.52 24.25
N ALA A 761 -18.74 24.16 24.37
CA ALA A 761 -19.98 23.46 24.68
C ALA A 761 -20.36 22.45 23.58
N LYS A 762 -20.16 22.83 22.31
CA LYS A 762 -20.46 21.96 21.16
C LYS A 762 -19.47 20.79 21.06
N VAL A 763 -18.18 21.04 21.27
CA VAL A 763 -17.17 19.98 21.31
C VAL A 763 -17.52 18.95 22.37
N LEU A 764 -17.88 19.39 23.58
CA LEU A 764 -18.27 18.50 24.69
C LEU A 764 -19.60 17.77 24.44
N GLU A 765 -20.57 18.42 23.79
CA GLU A 765 -21.83 17.79 23.37
C GLU A 765 -21.55 16.62 22.42
N LEU A 766 -20.74 16.84 21.38
CA LEU A 766 -20.34 15.80 20.43
C LEU A 766 -19.51 14.70 21.09
N THR A 767 -18.66 15.06 22.07
CA THR A 767 -17.90 14.06 22.84
C THR A 767 -18.82 13.15 23.62
N LYS A 768 -19.77 13.74 24.36
CA LYS A 768 -20.72 12.98 25.17
C LYS A 768 -21.64 12.12 24.31
N GLU A 769 -22.08 12.64 23.17
CA GLU A 769 -22.93 11.89 22.25
C GLU A 769 -22.24 10.61 21.74
N LEU A 770 -20.96 10.68 21.33
CA LEU A 770 -20.23 9.49 20.89
C LEU A 770 -20.02 8.49 22.03
N THR A 771 -19.69 8.95 23.24
CA THR A 771 -19.52 8.06 24.39
C THR A 771 -20.83 7.38 24.77
N ASP A 772 -21.94 8.11 24.82
CA ASP A 772 -23.27 7.56 25.13
C ASP A 772 -23.72 6.55 24.06
N LEU A 773 -23.40 6.82 22.79
CA LEU A 773 -23.66 5.89 21.68
C LEU A 773 -22.86 4.60 21.80
N TYR A 774 -21.58 4.68 22.16
CA TYR A 774 -20.76 3.48 22.40
C TYR A 774 -21.27 2.68 23.60
N ASP A 775 -21.61 3.34 24.71
CA ASP A 775 -22.11 2.67 25.92
C ASP A 775 -23.43 1.95 25.66
N THR A 776 -24.29 2.52 24.81
CA THR A 776 -25.58 1.94 24.43
C THR A 776 -25.45 0.79 23.42
N THR A 777 -24.58 0.93 22.42
CA THR A 777 -24.51 0.00 21.28
C THR A 777 -23.43 -1.07 21.42
N LYS A 778 -22.34 -0.78 22.15
CA LYS A 778 -21.11 -1.57 22.24
C LYS A 778 -20.50 -1.97 20.89
N ASP A 779 -20.77 -1.21 19.83
CA ASP A 779 -20.20 -1.43 18.50
C ASP A 779 -18.80 -0.80 18.44
N GLU A 780 -17.81 -1.57 17.98
CA GLU A 780 -16.42 -1.12 17.80
C GLU A 780 -16.32 0.12 16.88
N ALA A 781 -17.26 0.33 15.95
CA ALA A 781 -17.27 1.49 15.07
C ALA A 781 -17.49 2.85 15.78
N PHE A 782 -18.07 2.84 16.99
CA PHE A 782 -18.29 4.03 17.83
C PHE A 782 -17.30 4.13 18.99
N LYS A 783 -16.38 3.17 19.13
CA LYS A 783 -15.40 3.15 20.21
C LYS A 783 -14.53 4.40 20.13
N PRO A 784 -14.51 5.27 21.15
CA PRO A 784 -13.64 6.42 21.19
C PRO A 784 -12.17 5.98 21.24
N ASP A 785 -11.38 6.37 20.26
CA ASP A 785 -9.95 6.06 20.18
C ASP A 785 -9.08 7.23 20.68
N ILE A 786 -7.77 7.02 20.80
CA ILE A 786 -6.84 8.08 21.23
C ILE A 786 -6.83 9.27 20.25
N MET A 787 -7.08 9.02 18.95
CA MET A 787 -7.13 10.07 17.94
C MET A 787 -8.32 11.02 18.17
N PHE A 788 -9.47 10.47 18.54
CA PHE A 788 -10.66 11.23 18.91
C PHE A 788 -10.40 12.10 20.15
N TYR A 789 -9.91 11.53 21.24
CA TYR A 789 -9.64 12.30 22.45
C TYR A 789 -8.54 13.35 22.24
N SER A 790 -7.51 13.04 21.46
CA SER A 790 -6.47 14.00 21.07
C SER A 790 -7.05 15.19 20.30
N ALA A 791 -7.98 14.95 19.36
CA ALA A 791 -8.66 16.02 18.62
C ALA A 791 -9.54 16.89 19.54
N VAL A 792 -10.23 16.28 20.51
CA VAL A 792 -10.99 17.01 21.53
C VAL A 792 -10.06 17.91 22.35
N LEU A 793 -8.93 17.37 22.81
CA LEU A 793 -7.96 18.12 23.61
C LEU A 793 -7.28 19.25 22.83
N ASP A 794 -6.94 19.03 21.55
CA ASP A 794 -6.44 20.09 20.66
C ASP A 794 -7.48 21.20 20.49
N ALA A 795 -8.75 20.86 20.25
CA ALA A 795 -9.84 21.83 20.14
C ALA A 795 -10.03 22.65 21.43
N LEU A 796 -10.03 21.98 22.59
CA LEU A 796 -10.10 22.63 23.90
C LEU A 796 -8.87 23.51 24.18
N SER A 797 -7.68 23.10 23.75
CA SER A 797 -6.44 23.87 23.95
C SER A 797 -6.41 25.21 23.20
N LYS A 798 -7.16 25.28 22.09
CA LYS A 798 -7.28 26.47 21.24
C LYS A 798 -8.45 27.37 21.64
N ALA A 799 -9.36 26.88 22.48
CA ALA A 799 -10.48 27.66 22.95
C ALA A 799 -10.02 28.81 23.86
N LYS A 800 -10.75 29.93 23.82
CA LYS A 800 -10.48 31.11 24.67
C LYS A 800 -11.18 31.07 26.03
N ASP A 801 -11.89 29.99 26.31
CA ASP A 801 -12.68 29.82 27.54
C ASP A 801 -11.82 29.25 28.68
N ASP A 802 -11.85 29.89 29.84
CA ASP A 802 -11.13 29.45 31.04
C ASP A 802 -11.64 28.10 31.56
N ALA A 803 -12.91 27.76 31.31
CA ALA A 803 -13.48 26.46 31.68
C ALA A 803 -12.89 25.31 30.84
N ALA A 804 -12.40 25.57 29.62
CA ALA A 804 -11.87 24.56 28.71
C ALA A 804 -10.70 23.77 29.31
N LEU A 805 -9.85 24.43 30.11
CA LEU A 805 -8.72 23.78 30.78
C LEU A 805 -9.20 22.73 31.81
N GLY A 806 -10.24 23.05 32.59
CA GLY A 806 -10.81 22.13 33.56
C GLY A 806 -11.47 20.90 32.89
N HIS A 807 -12.05 21.09 31.71
CA HIS A 807 -12.59 19.99 30.90
C HIS A 807 -11.46 19.14 30.28
N ALA A 808 -10.40 19.77 29.78
CA ALA A 808 -9.26 19.07 29.18
C ALA A 808 -8.54 18.16 30.20
N LEU A 809 -8.35 18.63 31.43
CA LEU A 809 -7.77 17.81 32.51
C LEU A 809 -8.66 16.61 32.88
N ARG A 810 -9.98 16.79 32.90
CA ARG A 810 -10.93 15.71 33.17
C ARG A 810 -10.93 14.64 32.08
N ILE A 811 -10.84 15.06 30.82
CA ILE A 811 -10.73 14.14 29.68
C ILE A 811 -9.40 13.39 29.74
N LEU A 812 -8.30 14.05 30.13
CA LEU A 812 -7.04 13.35 30.38
C LEU A 812 -7.20 12.28 31.47
N ASP A 813 -7.84 12.62 32.60
CA ASP A 813 -8.12 11.65 33.67
C ASP A 813 -8.93 10.45 33.14
N GLU A 814 -9.94 10.72 32.31
CA GLU A 814 -10.76 9.70 31.67
C GLU A 814 -9.94 8.76 30.77
N ILE A 815 -9.11 9.31 29.87
CA ILE A 815 -8.21 8.51 28.99
C ILE A 815 -7.27 7.64 29.84
N GLU A 816 -6.75 8.19 30.94
CA GLU A 816 -5.83 7.47 31.81
C GLU A 816 -6.52 6.31 32.54
N THR A 817 -7.72 6.52 33.06
CA THR A 817 -8.52 5.48 33.72
C THR A 817 -8.91 4.37 32.76
N LYS A 818 -9.47 4.71 31.59
CA LYS A 818 -9.87 3.75 30.55
C LYS A 818 -8.70 2.93 30.02
N HIS A 819 -7.50 3.52 29.93
CA HIS A 819 -6.29 2.77 29.58
C HIS A 819 -5.86 1.79 30.68
N SER A 820 -5.93 2.22 31.95
CA SER A 820 -5.59 1.33 33.07
C SER A 820 -6.55 0.15 33.23
N GLU A 821 -7.81 0.32 32.80
CA GLU A 821 -8.84 -0.72 32.76
C GLU A 821 -8.72 -1.62 31.50
N GLY A 822 -7.83 -1.28 30.56
CA GLY A 822 -7.61 -2.03 29.32
C GLY A 822 -8.65 -1.79 28.22
N GLU A 823 -9.54 -0.81 28.39
CA GLU A 823 -10.58 -0.48 27.40
C GLU A 823 -9.99 0.21 26.16
N ILE A 824 -8.95 1.04 26.35
CA ILE A 824 -8.18 1.67 25.28
C ILE A 824 -6.79 1.03 25.21
N GLU A 825 -6.48 0.44 24.05
CA GLU A 825 -5.21 -0.26 23.80
C GLU A 825 -3.99 0.67 23.95
N THR A 826 -4.14 1.95 23.57
CA THR A 826 -3.08 2.96 23.63
C THR A 826 -3.41 4.07 24.61
N GLY A 827 -2.54 4.30 25.59
CA GLY A 827 -2.69 5.36 26.58
C GLY A 827 -2.50 6.77 25.99
N PRO A 828 -2.63 7.83 26.82
CA PRO A 828 -2.43 9.20 26.37
C PRO A 828 -0.99 9.38 25.90
N ASN A 829 -0.83 9.88 24.68
CA ASN A 829 0.48 10.06 24.04
C ASN A 829 1.09 11.43 24.37
N ARG A 830 2.35 11.65 23.94
CA ARG A 830 3.06 12.92 24.14
C ARG A 830 2.28 14.16 23.66
N VAL A 831 1.62 14.07 22.50
CA VAL A 831 0.84 15.18 21.92
C VAL A 831 -0.31 15.60 22.83
N THR A 832 -0.92 14.63 23.51
CA THR A 832 -2.02 14.82 24.47
C THR A 832 -1.59 15.73 25.63
N TYR A 833 -0.47 15.40 26.28
CA TYR A 833 0.09 16.20 27.39
C TYR A 833 0.55 17.58 26.93
N THR A 834 1.25 17.64 25.79
CA THR A 834 1.76 18.91 25.25
C THR A 834 0.65 19.88 24.88
N SER A 835 -0.48 19.39 24.35
CA SER A 835 -1.64 20.22 24.01
C SER A 835 -2.27 20.87 25.25
N ILE A 836 -2.36 20.12 26.35
CA ILE A 836 -2.86 20.64 27.63
C ILE A 836 -1.85 21.62 28.25
N LEU A 837 -0.54 21.31 28.21
CA LEU A 837 0.51 22.24 28.66
C LEU A 837 0.45 23.57 27.89
N TYR A 838 0.20 23.51 26.59
CA TYR A 838 0.03 24.70 25.76
C TYR A 838 -1.22 25.50 26.14
N ALA A 839 -2.33 24.81 26.46
CA ALA A 839 -3.54 25.45 26.99
C ALA A 839 -3.27 26.15 28.33
N ILE A 840 -2.55 25.49 29.24
CA ILE A 840 -2.16 26.05 30.54
C ILE A 840 -1.27 27.29 30.34
N ALA A 841 -0.33 27.26 29.41
CA ALA A 841 0.59 28.36 29.15
C ALA A 841 -0.12 29.63 28.63
N LYS A 842 -1.24 29.47 27.92
CA LYS A 842 -2.08 30.57 27.44
C LYS A 842 -3.10 31.07 28.46
N SER A 843 -3.43 30.26 29.47
CA SER A 843 -4.45 30.61 30.45
C SER A 843 -4.01 31.83 31.28
N PRO A 844 -4.89 32.82 31.49
CA PRO A 844 -4.64 33.95 32.38
C PRO A 844 -4.66 33.58 33.87
N ASN A 845 -4.94 32.32 34.23
CA ASN A 845 -5.08 31.87 35.61
C ASN A 845 -3.76 32.03 36.38
N PRO A 846 -3.75 32.66 37.58
CA PRO A 846 -2.55 32.79 38.41
C PRO A 846 -1.93 31.45 38.84
N ASN A 847 -2.71 30.36 38.88
CA ASN A 847 -2.22 29.03 39.25
C ASN A 847 -1.70 28.20 38.06
N SER A 848 -1.65 28.77 36.85
CA SER A 848 -1.21 28.05 35.63
C SER A 848 0.20 27.48 35.76
N ALA A 849 1.14 28.20 36.38
CA ALA A 849 2.49 27.72 36.62
C ALA A 849 2.56 26.41 37.42
N LYS A 850 1.78 26.31 38.51
CA LYS A 850 1.74 25.10 39.33
C LYS A 850 1.06 23.95 38.58
N ALA A 851 -0.06 24.22 37.93
CA ALA A 851 -0.77 23.23 37.12
C ALA A 851 0.12 22.67 35.98
N ALA A 852 0.95 23.51 35.34
CA ALA A 852 1.88 23.08 34.30
C ALA A 852 2.98 22.16 34.87
N GLU A 853 3.54 22.50 36.03
CA GLU A 853 4.54 21.65 36.71
C GLU A 853 3.95 20.34 37.20
N ASP A 854 2.74 20.35 37.76
CA ASP A 854 2.03 19.14 38.19
C ASP A 854 1.77 18.21 37.01
N LEU A 855 1.35 18.76 35.85
CA LEU A 855 1.14 17.99 34.63
C LEU A 855 2.46 17.44 34.05
N MET A 856 3.54 18.22 34.10
CA MET A 856 4.87 17.77 33.69
C MET A 856 5.36 16.61 34.58
N HIS A 857 5.20 16.74 35.90
CA HIS A 857 5.53 15.67 36.83
C HIS A 857 4.67 14.41 36.62
N ARG A 858 3.38 14.58 36.30
CA ARG A 858 2.48 13.48 35.93
C ARG A 858 2.97 12.75 34.68
N MET A 859 3.34 13.48 33.63
CA MET A 859 3.89 12.93 32.39
C MET A 859 5.19 12.15 32.62
N ILE A 860 6.14 12.72 33.36
CA ILE A 860 7.42 12.05 33.70
C ILE A 860 7.19 10.79 34.53
N ARG A 861 6.32 10.87 35.56
CA ARG A 861 6.00 9.72 36.40
C ARG A 861 5.44 8.57 35.57
N ARG A 862 4.51 8.87 34.67
CA ARG A 862 3.89 7.86 33.81
C ARG A 862 4.86 7.24 32.82
N SER A 863 5.76 8.03 32.21
CA SER A 863 6.81 7.50 31.34
C SER A 863 7.73 6.52 32.09
N ASN A 864 8.08 6.83 33.34
CA ASN A 864 8.88 5.95 34.18
C ASN A 864 8.11 4.69 34.62
N ASP A 865 6.84 4.84 35.03
CA ASP A 865 6.01 3.73 35.51
C ASP A 865 5.70 2.71 34.39
N LEU A 866 5.52 3.19 33.16
CA LEU A 866 5.26 2.35 31.97
C LEU A 866 6.53 1.92 31.23
N ASN A 867 7.69 2.46 31.60
CA ASN A 867 8.96 2.30 30.88
C ASN A 867 8.82 2.58 29.37
N ASP A 868 8.08 3.64 29.03
CA ASP A 868 7.78 4.06 27.66
C ASP A 868 8.50 5.37 27.33
N ASP A 869 9.55 5.26 26.53
CA ASP A 869 10.38 6.38 26.06
C ASP A 869 9.59 7.34 25.15
N SER A 870 8.49 6.91 24.54
CA SER A 870 7.66 7.76 23.67
C SER A 870 6.92 8.86 24.44
N LEU A 871 6.71 8.64 25.74
CA LEU A 871 6.07 9.56 26.69
C LEU A 871 7.05 10.50 27.39
N GLN A 872 8.36 10.41 27.11
CA GLN A 872 9.33 11.35 27.65
C GLN A 872 9.04 12.78 27.16
N PRO A 873 9.20 13.80 28.02
CA PRO A 873 8.97 15.19 27.61
C PRO A 873 9.91 15.62 26.49
N ASP A 874 9.33 16.20 25.44
CA ASP A 874 10.08 16.75 24.31
C ASP A 874 10.30 18.27 24.44
N VAL A 875 11.02 18.84 23.48
CA VAL A 875 11.25 20.28 23.37
C VAL A 875 9.97 21.11 23.45
N VAL A 876 8.84 20.61 22.95
CA VAL A 876 7.57 21.34 22.94
C VAL A 876 6.97 21.37 24.34
N ALA A 877 6.97 20.24 25.05
CA ALA A 877 6.50 20.15 26.43
C ALA A 877 7.31 21.06 27.38
N TYR A 878 8.64 21.00 27.33
CA TYR A 878 9.50 21.89 28.12
C TYR A 878 9.31 23.36 27.77
N THR A 879 9.17 23.69 26.49
CA THR A 879 8.95 25.07 26.04
C THR A 879 7.60 25.60 26.54
N ALA A 880 6.53 24.81 26.46
CA ALA A 880 5.20 25.19 26.96
C ALA A 880 5.23 25.42 28.48
N LEU A 881 5.93 24.58 29.24
CA LEU A 881 6.11 24.77 30.69
C LEU A 881 6.85 26.08 31.01
N ILE A 882 7.95 26.37 30.31
CA ILE A 882 8.70 27.61 30.48
C ILE A 882 7.85 28.83 30.09
N GLN A 883 7.01 28.72 29.05
CA GLN A 883 6.06 29.77 28.67
C GLN A 883 4.99 30.00 29.76
N ALA A 884 4.45 28.94 30.37
CA ALA A 884 3.53 29.06 31.49
C ALA A 884 4.19 29.79 32.69
N LEU A 885 5.43 29.45 33.01
CA LEU A 885 6.22 30.13 34.05
C LEU A 885 6.54 31.59 33.68
N ALA A 886 6.80 31.88 32.41
CA ALA A 886 7.05 33.25 31.94
C ALA A 886 5.81 34.16 32.05
N ASN A 887 4.61 33.60 31.90
CA ASN A 887 3.34 34.33 32.03
C ASN A 887 2.87 34.44 33.49
N SER A 888 3.46 33.66 34.41
CA SER A 888 3.17 33.74 35.82
C SER A 888 3.61 35.07 36.44
N ARG A 889 2.85 35.54 37.42
CA ARG A 889 3.17 36.74 38.22
C ARG A 889 3.93 36.41 39.51
N GLU A 890 4.20 35.14 39.75
CA GLU A 890 4.97 34.67 40.92
C GLU A 890 6.43 35.14 40.84
N LYS A 891 7.06 35.45 41.98
CA LYS A 891 8.43 36.00 42.04
C LYS A 891 9.53 34.94 41.86
N ASP A 892 9.21 33.70 42.19
CA ASP A 892 10.06 32.50 42.08
C ASP A 892 9.94 31.81 40.71
N SER A 893 9.04 32.27 39.84
CA SER A 893 8.78 31.70 38.51
C SER A 893 10.05 31.58 37.67
N ILE A 894 10.95 32.55 37.77
CA ILE A 894 12.21 32.55 37.04
C ILE A 894 13.19 31.48 37.54
N ASP A 895 13.30 31.28 38.86
CA ASP A 895 14.19 30.27 39.42
C ASP A 895 13.72 28.86 39.05
N ARG A 896 12.39 28.66 39.05
CA ARG A 896 11.74 27.43 38.57
C ARG A 896 11.95 27.21 37.07
N ALA A 897 11.78 28.25 36.25
CA ALA A 897 12.02 28.16 34.81
C ALA A 897 13.48 27.80 34.47
N VAL A 898 14.44 28.39 35.19
CA VAL A 898 15.87 28.06 35.06
C VAL A 898 16.15 26.63 35.51
N LYS A 899 15.50 26.15 36.57
CA LYS A 899 15.62 24.75 37.03
C LYS A 899 15.14 23.77 35.95
N TRP A 900 13.96 23.99 35.37
CA TRP A 900 13.42 23.14 34.31
C TRP A 900 14.25 23.19 33.02
N PHE A 901 14.80 24.36 32.68
CA PHE A 901 15.70 24.50 31.55
C PHE A 901 17.01 23.71 31.74
N ARG A 902 17.56 23.67 32.98
CA ARG A 902 18.72 22.85 33.29
C ARG A 902 18.40 21.35 33.22
N GLU A 903 17.22 20.95 33.71
CA GLU A 903 16.76 19.56 33.60
C GLU A 903 16.66 19.13 32.13
N MET A 904 16.05 19.97 31.28
CA MET A 904 15.98 19.74 29.84
C MET A 904 17.36 19.53 29.19
N LYS A 905 18.35 20.38 29.53
CA LYS A 905 19.74 20.21 29.06
C LYS A 905 20.37 18.92 29.58
N ALA A 906 20.13 18.56 30.84
CA ALA A 906 20.65 17.31 31.41
C ALA A 906 20.07 16.09 30.67
N GLN A 907 18.76 16.07 30.41
CA GLN A 907 18.07 15.00 29.68
C GLN A 907 18.60 14.84 28.25
N TYR A 908 18.89 15.95 27.56
CA TYR A 908 19.54 15.91 26.25
C TYR A 908 20.94 15.29 26.32
N LEU A 909 21.75 15.68 27.30
CA LEU A 909 23.10 15.14 27.49
C LEU A 909 23.12 13.66 27.89
N THR A 910 22.08 13.17 28.56
CA THR A 910 21.93 11.75 28.95
C THR A 910 21.35 10.86 27.85
N GLY A 911 21.07 11.39 26.66
CA GLY A 911 20.69 10.61 25.47
C GLY A 911 19.28 10.86 24.94
N ASN A 912 18.47 11.73 25.56
CA ASN A 912 17.16 12.11 25.02
C ASN A 912 17.29 13.19 23.93
N GLY A 913 17.50 12.76 22.69
CA GLY A 913 17.60 13.66 21.53
C GLY A 913 16.37 14.56 21.30
N LEU A 914 15.19 14.20 21.83
CA LEU A 914 13.94 14.97 21.68
C LEU A 914 13.87 16.18 22.62
N ALA A 915 14.67 16.20 23.70
CA ALA A 915 14.71 17.28 24.69
C ALA A 915 15.72 18.39 24.33
N ARG A 916 16.19 18.45 23.08
CA ARG A 916 17.17 19.46 22.64
C ARG A 916 16.56 20.87 22.67
N PRO A 917 17.19 21.84 23.36
CA PRO A 917 16.73 23.23 23.35
C PRO A 917 16.74 23.83 21.94
N ASN A 918 15.69 24.58 21.60
CA ASN A 918 15.61 25.31 20.33
C ASN A 918 15.43 26.81 20.56
N LYS A 919 15.42 27.60 19.47
CA LYS A 919 15.20 29.05 19.52
C LYS A 919 13.94 29.49 20.28
N MET A 920 12.87 28.69 20.25
CA MET A 920 11.63 28.99 20.98
C MET A 920 11.81 28.80 22.49
N THR A 921 12.52 27.75 22.92
CA THR A 921 12.83 27.49 24.34
C THR A 921 13.65 28.63 24.94
N TYR A 922 14.71 29.05 24.25
CA TYR A 922 15.55 30.16 24.69
C TYR A 922 14.76 31.48 24.74
N THR A 923 13.90 31.73 23.77
CA THR A 923 13.06 32.93 23.77
C THR A 923 12.06 32.93 24.92
N ALA A 924 11.44 31.78 25.23
CA ALA A 924 10.55 31.64 26.38
C ALA A 924 11.28 31.95 27.70
N LEU A 925 12.53 31.48 27.84
CA LEU A 925 13.37 31.78 28.99
C LEU A 925 13.73 33.26 29.08
N ILE A 926 14.10 33.91 27.97
CA ILE A 926 14.39 35.36 27.91
C ILE A 926 13.14 36.17 28.29
N ASN A 927 11.95 35.77 27.82
CA ASN A 927 10.70 36.41 28.19
C ASN A 927 10.39 36.25 29.69
N CYS A 928 10.69 35.09 30.28
CA CYS A 928 10.59 34.86 31.72
C CYS A 928 11.51 35.82 32.51
N TRP A 929 12.77 35.96 32.10
CA TRP A 929 13.70 36.96 32.66
C TRP A 929 13.14 38.39 32.51
N GLY A 930 12.57 38.69 31.34
CA GLY A 930 11.85 39.94 31.02
C GLY A 930 10.74 40.31 31.99
N ASN A 931 9.99 39.31 32.46
CA ASN A 931 8.85 39.51 33.34
C ASN A 931 9.22 39.46 34.83
N SER A 932 10.37 38.87 35.18
CA SER A 932 10.86 38.73 36.56
C SER A 932 11.19 40.07 37.26
N LYS A 933 11.39 41.15 36.49
CA LYS A 933 11.81 42.48 36.96
C LYS A 933 13.10 42.48 37.81
N ARG A 934 13.91 41.41 37.76
CA ARG A 934 15.18 41.36 38.48
C ARG A 934 16.23 42.29 37.83
N PRO A 935 17.13 42.90 38.62
CA PRO A 935 18.14 43.82 38.10
C PRO A 935 19.20 43.14 37.23
N ASP A 936 19.44 41.83 37.41
CA ASP A 936 20.39 41.00 36.65
C ASP A 936 19.81 40.38 35.37
N ALA A 937 18.50 40.54 35.13
CA ALA A 937 17.82 40.05 33.94
C ALA A 937 18.48 40.47 32.61
N PRO A 938 18.96 41.72 32.41
CA PRO A 938 19.57 42.11 31.15
C PRO A 938 20.94 41.45 30.93
N GLU A 939 21.76 41.28 31.98
CA GLU A 939 23.03 40.57 31.88
C GLU A 939 22.80 39.09 31.56
N ARG A 940 21.85 38.44 32.24
CA ARG A 940 21.49 37.03 31.98
C ARG A 940 20.94 36.79 30.58
N ALA A 941 20.11 37.70 30.07
CA ALA A 941 19.60 37.58 28.70
C ALA A 941 20.70 37.74 27.64
N THR A 942 21.71 38.59 27.89
CA THR A 942 22.88 38.69 27.02
C THR A 942 23.78 37.47 27.10
N GLU A 943 23.96 36.87 28.28
CA GLU A 943 24.67 35.59 28.43
C GLU A 943 23.99 34.47 27.62
N ILE A 944 22.66 34.37 27.70
CA ILE A 944 21.88 33.39 26.94
C ILE A 944 22.06 33.59 25.43
N LEU A 945 22.05 34.84 24.95
CA LEU A 945 22.30 35.14 23.53
C LEU A 945 23.69 34.66 23.08
N SER A 946 24.73 34.95 23.88
CA SER A 946 26.09 34.48 23.59
C SER A 946 26.18 32.96 23.56
N MET A 947 25.50 32.25 24.47
CA MET A 947 25.43 30.79 24.45
C MET A 947 24.75 30.26 23.17
N MET A 948 23.66 30.90 22.72
CA MET A 948 22.99 30.49 21.47
C MET A 948 23.87 30.71 20.23
N GLU A 949 24.67 31.77 20.22
CA GLU A 949 25.61 32.06 19.14
C GLU A 949 26.76 31.05 19.10
N GLU A 950 27.32 30.72 20.26
CA GLU A 950 28.36 29.68 20.40
C GLU A 950 27.83 28.29 20.00
N GLU A 951 26.60 27.93 20.40
CA GLU A 951 25.96 26.68 19.98
C GLU A 951 25.81 26.64 18.44
N ALA A 952 25.43 27.74 17.80
CA ALA A 952 25.31 27.84 16.34
C ALA A 952 26.67 27.74 15.61
N GLU A 953 27.73 28.34 16.15
CA GLU A 953 29.10 28.23 15.62
C GLU A 953 29.63 26.79 15.70
N ASN A 954 29.21 26.03 16.72
CA ASN A 954 29.51 24.61 16.88
C ASN A 954 28.65 23.67 15.99
N GLY A 955 27.94 24.20 15.00
CA GLY A 955 27.14 23.42 14.03
C GLY A 955 25.71 23.10 14.47
N HIS A 956 25.24 23.65 15.60
CA HIS A 956 23.89 23.41 16.11
C HIS A 956 22.89 24.47 15.61
N PHE A 957 22.53 24.43 14.33
CA PHE A 957 21.70 25.46 13.68
C PHE A 957 20.29 25.65 14.27
N ASP A 958 19.71 24.65 14.94
CA ASP A 958 18.37 24.76 15.58
C ASP A 958 18.32 25.75 16.77
N SER A 959 19.48 26.02 17.38
CA SER A 959 19.67 27.00 18.47
C SER A 959 20.03 28.39 17.97
N LYS A 960 20.21 28.57 16.65
CA LYS A 960 20.65 29.85 16.08
C LYS A 960 19.65 30.96 16.44
N PRO A 961 20.12 32.10 16.98
CA PRO A 961 19.24 33.22 17.26
C PRO A 961 18.56 33.69 15.97
N ASP A 962 17.40 34.35 16.08
CA ASP A 962 16.72 34.98 14.95
C ASP A 962 16.32 36.42 15.32
N ALA A 963 15.72 37.15 14.38
CA ALA A 963 15.20 38.49 14.64
C ALA A 963 14.26 38.57 15.87
N PHE A 964 13.55 37.49 16.21
CA PHE A 964 12.61 37.47 17.33
C PHE A 964 13.33 37.36 18.68
N VAL A 965 14.42 36.58 18.76
CA VAL A 965 15.29 36.53 19.94
C VAL A 965 15.89 37.91 20.25
N TYR A 966 16.48 38.57 19.24
CA TYR A 966 17.00 39.94 19.40
C TYR A 966 15.91 40.94 19.80
N SER A 967 14.71 40.84 19.19
CA SER A 967 13.56 41.67 19.57
C SER A 967 13.16 41.48 21.03
N SER A 968 13.17 40.24 21.53
CA SER A 968 12.81 39.92 22.91
C SER A 968 13.82 40.50 23.91
N ILE A 969 15.12 40.44 23.61
CA ILE A 969 16.18 41.02 24.45
C ILE A 969 16.12 42.55 24.42
N ILE A 970 15.91 43.16 23.25
CA ILE A 970 15.74 44.62 23.11
C ILE A 970 14.52 45.10 23.90
N LYS A 971 13.40 44.36 23.84
CA LYS A 971 12.19 44.64 24.62
C LYS A 971 12.39 44.46 26.13
N LEU A 972 13.23 43.51 26.56
CA LEU A 972 13.65 43.39 27.95
C LEU A 972 14.46 44.62 28.38
N LEU A 973 15.49 44.98 27.60
CA LEU A 973 16.35 46.14 27.89
C LEU A 973 15.58 47.46 27.93
N SER A 974 14.58 47.63 27.07
CA SER A 974 13.76 48.86 27.02
C SER A 974 13.02 49.12 28.34
N LYS A 975 12.60 48.05 29.02
CA LYS A 975 11.90 48.09 30.32
C LYS A 975 12.83 48.33 31.52
N THR A 976 14.15 48.23 31.34
CA THR A 976 15.12 48.43 32.43
C THR A 976 15.27 49.92 32.78
N ARG A 977 15.73 50.19 34.01
CA ARG A 977 16.00 51.55 34.54
C ARG A 977 17.47 51.99 34.38
N SER A 978 18.21 51.39 33.45
CA SER A 978 19.63 51.73 33.20
C SER A 978 19.78 53.01 32.37
N ASP A 979 20.79 53.82 32.69
CA ASP A 979 21.13 55.06 31.95
C ASP A 979 21.76 54.76 30.57
N ASP A 980 22.40 53.60 30.40
CA ASP A 980 23.08 53.19 29.15
C ASP A 980 22.18 52.34 28.23
N LYS A 981 20.89 52.21 28.54
CA LYS A 981 20.00 51.28 27.82
C LYS A 981 19.84 51.60 26.33
N ALA A 982 19.80 52.89 25.95
CA ALA A 982 19.68 53.30 24.55
C ALA A 982 20.91 52.86 23.73
N THR A 983 22.10 53.04 24.28
CA THR A 983 23.36 52.65 23.65
C THR A 983 23.54 51.14 23.62
N ARG A 984 23.19 50.41 24.68
CA ARG A 984 23.20 48.92 24.71
C ARG A 984 22.26 48.32 23.66
N VAL A 985 21.05 48.86 23.54
CA VAL A 985 20.05 48.42 22.55
C VAL A 985 20.54 48.68 21.12
N TRP A 986 21.15 49.84 20.87
CA TRP A 986 21.72 50.15 19.55
C TRP A 986 22.88 49.23 19.17
N ARG A 987 23.80 48.94 20.10
CA ARG A 987 24.90 47.97 19.87
C ARG A 987 24.38 46.58 19.53
N LEU A 988 23.29 46.12 20.18
CA LEU A 988 22.68 44.83 19.86
C LEU A 988 22.02 44.83 18.47
N TYR A 989 21.42 45.96 18.06
CA TYR A 989 20.90 46.12 16.71
C TYR A 989 22.01 46.11 15.66
N GLU A 990 23.12 46.81 15.88
CA GLU A 990 24.29 46.79 14.99
C GLU A 990 24.87 45.37 14.86
N ARG A 991 24.92 44.63 15.96
CA ARG A 991 25.35 43.22 15.97
C ARG A 991 24.43 42.33 15.13
N MET A 992 23.12 42.51 15.23
CA MET A 992 22.13 41.78 14.41
C MET A 992 22.25 42.17 12.92
N ARG A 993 22.43 43.47 12.63
CA ARG A 993 22.57 43.99 11.27
C ARG A 993 23.81 43.46 10.57
N SER A 994 24.96 43.44 11.26
CA SER A 994 26.21 42.89 10.71
C SER A 994 26.04 41.43 10.28
N LYS A 995 25.25 40.64 11.03
CA LYS A 995 24.92 39.26 10.68
C LYS A 995 24.01 39.15 9.45
N TYR A 996 23.01 40.03 9.32
CA TYR A 996 22.18 40.11 8.11
C TYR A 996 23.01 40.49 6.87
N GLU A 997 23.89 41.48 6.98
CA GLU A 997 24.79 41.90 5.90
C GLU A 997 25.79 40.80 5.50
N SER A 998 26.13 39.89 6.41
CA SER A 998 26.95 38.69 6.12
C SER A 998 26.20 37.57 5.38
N GLY A 999 24.92 37.76 5.05
CA GLY A 999 24.11 36.84 4.24
C GLY A 999 23.03 36.06 5.01
N ASP A 1000 22.83 36.35 6.29
CA ASP A 1000 21.86 35.63 7.13
C ASP A 1000 20.43 36.22 7.04
N VAL A 1001 19.58 35.63 6.21
CA VAL A 1001 18.22 36.12 5.95
C VAL A 1001 17.32 36.09 7.21
N GLU A 1002 17.57 35.19 8.17
CA GLU A 1002 16.79 35.09 9.41
C GLU A 1002 17.04 36.27 10.38
N MET A 1003 18.13 37.02 10.17
CA MET A 1003 18.50 38.21 10.95
C MET A 1003 17.95 39.51 10.38
N LYS A 1004 16.99 39.44 9.44
CA LYS A 1004 16.42 40.63 8.83
C LYS A 1004 15.76 41.54 9.87
N PRO A 1005 16.19 42.81 10.01
CA PRO A 1005 15.55 43.77 10.89
C PRO A 1005 14.07 43.97 10.55
N ASN A 1006 13.23 44.00 11.59
CA ASN A 1006 11.79 44.26 11.45
C ASN A 1006 11.39 45.58 12.14
N ASN A 1007 10.20 46.05 11.81
CA ASN A 1007 9.66 47.30 12.36
C ASN A 1007 9.46 47.22 13.89
N VAL A 1008 9.14 46.04 14.43
CA VAL A 1008 8.92 45.83 15.88
C VAL A 1008 10.18 46.13 16.68
N ILE A 1009 11.35 45.73 16.16
CA ILE A 1009 12.65 46.02 16.77
C ILE A 1009 12.89 47.53 16.79
N LEU A 1010 12.80 48.21 15.64
CA LEU A 1010 13.01 49.66 15.56
C LEU A 1010 12.06 50.45 16.48
N THR A 1011 10.78 50.07 16.51
CA THR A 1011 9.79 50.68 17.41
C THR A 1011 10.18 50.48 18.88
N SER A 1012 10.75 49.33 19.24
CA SER A 1012 11.27 49.05 20.59
C SER A 1012 12.52 49.87 20.92
N ILE A 1013 13.40 50.12 19.95
CA ILE A 1013 14.57 51.03 20.10
C ILE A 1013 14.09 52.46 20.35
N ILE A 1014 13.16 52.95 19.52
CA ILE A 1014 12.58 54.29 19.65
C ILE A 1014 11.89 54.45 21.01
N PHE A 1015 11.11 53.44 21.42
CA PHE A 1015 10.47 53.41 22.73
C PHE A 1015 11.50 53.48 23.87
N THR A 1016 12.63 52.78 23.74
CA THR A 1016 13.73 52.81 24.71
C THR A 1016 14.30 54.22 24.86
N CYS A 1017 14.57 54.90 23.74
CA CYS A 1017 15.07 56.27 23.72
C CYS A 1017 14.10 57.25 24.40
N GLY A 1018 12.79 57.09 24.17
CA GLY A 1018 11.75 57.94 24.76
C GLY A 1018 11.53 57.74 26.27
N HIS A 1019 12.04 56.65 26.85
CA HIS A 1019 11.88 56.31 28.27
C HIS A 1019 13.22 56.27 29.02
N THR A 1020 14.27 56.93 28.52
CA THR A 1020 15.54 57.05 29.24
C THR A 1020 15.45 58.04 30.39
N ASN A 1021 16.29 57.83 31.41
CA ASN A 1021 16.32 58.69 32.59
C ASN A 1021 16.69 60.14 32.21
N PRO A 1022 16.20 61.15 32.96
CA PRO A 1022 16.37 62.56 32.62
C PRO A 1022 17.81 63.10 32.73
N ASN A 1023 18.78 62.23 33.00
CA ASN A 1023 20.21 62.55 33.04
C ASN A 1023 20.66 63.17 31.70
N GLN A 1024 21.38 64.29 31.75
CA GLN A 1024 21.80 65.06 30.58
C GLN A 1024 22.65 64.22 29.62
N VAL A 1025 23.56 63.37 30.16
CA VAL A 1025 24.41 62.48 29.36
C VAL A 1025 23.60 61.36 28.70
N ALA A 1026 22.68 60.75 29.46
CA ALA A 1026 21.81 59.69 28.94
C ALA A 1026 20.86 60.21 27.86
N ARG A 1027 20.32 61.44 28.02
CA ARG A 1027 19.50 62.12 27.00
C ARG A 1027 20.28 62.43 25.73
N ALA A 1028 21.51 62.93 25.84
CA ALA A 1028 22.35 63.21 24.68
C ALA A 1028 22.66 61.92 23.88
N ASN A 1029 23.00 60.84 24.58
CA ASN A 1029 23.24 59.53 23.95
C ASN A 1029 21.96 58.94 23.33
N SER A 1030 20.80 59.11 23.99
CA SER A 1030 19.50 58.66 23.48
C SER A 1030 19.07 59.45 22.24
N LEU A 1031 19.34 60.75 22.21
CA LEU A 1031 19.06 61.61 21.06
C LEU A 1031 19.91 61.20 19.85
N LYS A 1032 21.20 60.90 20.08
CA LYS A 1032 22.09 60.37 19.04
C LYS A 1032 21.55 59.07 18.44
N VAL A 1033 21.24 58.09 19.29
CA VAL A 1033 20.65 56.81 18.87
C VAL A 1033 19.32 56.99 18.14
N LEU A 1034 18.47 57.93 18.56
CA LEU A 1034 17.21 58.22 17.90
C LEU A 1034 17.41 58.81 16.49
N ILE A 1035 18.38 59.70 16.32
CA ILE A 1035 18.74 60.27 15.00
C ILE A 1035 19.30 59.19 14.09
N ASP A 1036 20.18 58.34 14.60
CA ASP A 1036 20.75 57.22 13.86
C ASP A 1036 19.63 56.25 13.42
N CYS A 1037 18.66 55.95 14.31
CA CYS A 1037 17.48 55.16 13.98
C CYS A 1037 16.58 55.80 12.90
N ILE A 1038 16.38 57.12 12.93
CA ILE A 1038 15.60 57.83 11.89
C ILE A 1038 16.35 57.80 10.55
N SER A 1039 17.68 57.91 10.58
CA SER A 1039 18.51 57.81 9.36
C SER A 1039 18.40 56.42 8.73
N GLU A 1040 18.34 55.37 9.55
CA GLU A 1040 18.19 53.98 9.10
C GLU A 1040 16.82 53.72 8.48
N ILE A 1041 15.75 54.25 9.07
CA ILE A 1041 14.38 54.17 8.50
C ILE A 1041 14.32 54.86 7.13
N LYS A 1042 15.17 55.87 6.88
CA LYS A 1042 15.23 56.57 5.59
C LYS A 1042 16.06 55.84 4.54
N SER A 1043 17.13 55.16 4.95
CA SER A 1043 18.11 54.56 4.03
C SER A 1043 17.72 53.17 3.54
N GLN A 1044 16.95 52.40 4.32
CA GLN A 1044 16.67 50.99 4.03
C GLN A 1044 15.27 50.80 3.41
N GLU A 1045 15.20 50.37 2.14
CA GLU A 1045 13.93 50.14 1.42
C GLU A 1045 13.10 48.96 1.97
N TYR A 1046 13.75 47.99 2.63
CA TYR A 1046 13.07 46.79 3.14
C TYR A 1046 12.37 47.01 4.49
N ILE A 1047 12.47 48.20 5.09
CA ILE A 1047 11.84 48.55 6.36
C ILE A 1047 10.63 49.44 6.09
N THR A 1048 9.43 48.93 6.31
CA THR A 1048 8.19 49.71 6.18
C THR A 1048 7.73 50.17 7.57
N PRO A 1049 7.93 51.45 7.94
CA PRO A 1049 7.46 51.98 9.22
C PRO A 1049 5.93 51.93 9.30
N SER A 1050 5.40 51.77 10.51
CA SER A 1050 3.97 51.65 10.77
C SER A 1050 3.47 52.92 11.44
N SER A 1051 2.16 53.14 11.46
CA SER A 1051 1.58 54.26 12.19
C SER A 1051 2.01 54.33 13.67
N ILE A 1052 2.09 53.17 14.34
CA ILE A 1052 2.58 53.03 15.72
C ILE A 1052 4.04 53.50 15.85
N SER A 1053 4.88 53.22 14.86
CA SER A 1053 6.29 53.61 14.83
C SER A 1053 6.42 55.14 14.82
N PHE A 1054 5.65 55.83 13.97
CA PHE A 1054 5.66 57.29 13.88
C PHE A 1054 5.07 57.96 15.12
N ARG A 1055 3.99 57.41 15.70
CA ARG A 1055 3.47 57.86 17.00
C ARG A 1055 4.54 57.76 18.10
N THR A 1056 5.23 56.62 18.17
CA THR A 1056 6.27 56.38 19.19
C THR A 1056 7.48 57.29 18.98
N LEU A 1057 7.84 57.62 17.72
CA LEU A 1057 8.89 58.60 17.39
C LEU A 1057 8.54 60.00 17.92
N LEU A 1058 7.33 60.48 17.67
CA LEU A 1058 6.87 61.79 18.15
C LEU A 1058 6.89 61.88 19.68
N ASP A 1059 6.42 60.83 20.35
CA ASP A 1059 6.43 60.73 21.81
C ASP A 1059 7.86 60.69 22.38
N ALA A 1060 8.76 59.93 21.74
CA ALA A 1060 10.16 59.87 22.15
C ALA A 1060 10.86 61.23 22.01
N VAL A 1061 10.63 61.95 20.90
CA VAL A 1061 11.20 63.28 20.67
C VAL A 1061 10.74 64.27 21.74
N LYS A 1062 9.46 64.26 22.13
CA LYS A 1062 8.94 65.12 23.22
C LYS A 1062 9.60 64.84 24.57
N ASN A 1063 9.86 63.58 24.88
CA ASN A 1063 10.45 63.19 26.16
C ASN A 1063 11.97 63.49 26.23
N ILE A 1064 12.67 63.45 25.10
CA ILE A 1064 14.13 63.66 25.02
C ILE A 1064 14.48 65.14 24.87
N VAL A 1065 13.72 65.90 24.07
CA VAL A 1065 13.96 67.30 23.74
C VAL A 1065 12.89 68.18 24.41
N PRO A 1066 13.17 68.73 25.62
CA PRO A 1066 12.20 69.53 26.36
C PRO A 1066 11.99 70.92 25.76
N ASP A 1067 12.97 71.44 25.02
CA ASP A 1067 12.89 72.75 24.37
C ASP A 1067 12.08 72.69 23.06
N ASP A 1068 11.12 73.58 22.90
CA ASP A 1068 10.17 73.55 21.80
C ASP A 1068 10.77 74.01 20.47
N GLU A 1069 11.72 74.96 20.49
CA GLU A 1069 12.36 75.49 19.28
C GLU A 1069 13.27 74.43 18.63
N THR A 1070 14.04 73.71 19.44
CA THR A 1070 14.89 72.60 18.98
C THR A 1070 14.10 71.34 18.63
N ARG A 1071 12.93 71.12 19.24
CA ARG A 1071 12.01 69.99 18.92
C ARG A 1071 11.27 70.16 17.60
N ARG A 1072 10.97 71.40 17.20
CA ARG A 1072 10.17 71.75 16.01
C ARG A 1072 10.69 71.14 14.69
N PRO A 1073 11.98 71.25 14.31
CA PRO A 1073 12.48 70.68 13.05
C PRO A 1073 12.40 69.14 13.00
N LEU A 1074 12.67 68.48 14.12
CA LEU A 1074 12.61 67.02 14.23
C LEU A 1074 11.17 66.50 14.08
N SER A 1075 10.24 67.12 14.80
CA SER A 1075 8.82 66.74 14.77
C SER A 1075 8.18 66.97 13.39
N SER A 1076 8.52 68.08 12.74
CA SER A 1076 8.09 68.37 11.36
C SER A 1076 8.61 67.32 10.36
N THR A 1077 9.88 66.92 10.50
CA THR A 1077 10.48 65.90 9.63
C THR A 1077 9.78 64.55 9.80
N ILE A 1078 9.50 64.14 11.04
CA ILE A 1078 8.81 62.86 11.34
C ILE A 1078 7.39 62.85 10.76
N PHE A 1079 6.65 63.96 10.91
CA PHE A 1079 5.30 64.08 10.38
C PHE A 1079 5.25 64.03 8.84
N GLN A 1080 6.18 64.72 8.17
CA GLN A 1080 6.31 64.67 6.71
C GLN A 1080 6.62 63.26 6.19
N LEU A 1081 7.49 62.51 6.88
CA LEU A 1081 7.79 61.11 6.54
C LEU A 1081 6.57 60.21 6.71
N CYS A 1082 5.80 60.39 7.77
CA CYS A 1082 4.55 59.64 7.99
C CYS A 1082 3.53 59.87 6.86
N CYS A 1083 3.36 61.12 6.44
CA CYS A 1083 2.46 61.49 5.34
C CYS A 1083 2.95 60.95 3.98
N ARG A 1084 4.26 60.95 3.73
CA ARG A 1084 4.88 60.37 2.52
C ARG A 1084 4.63 58.87 2.44
N ASP A 1085 4.84 58.17 3.54
CA ASP A 1085 4.73 56.70 3.64
C ASP A 1085 3.27 56.23 3.77
N GLY A 1086 2.32 57.16 3.86
CA GLY A 1086 0.89 56.88 3.84
C GLY A 1086 0.39 56.16 5.10
N GLN A 1087 1.03 56.43 6.25
CA GLN A 1087 0.80 55.77 7.54
C GLN A 1087 0.11 56.69 8.56
N LEU A 1088 -0.51 57.78 8.13
CA LEU A 1088 -1.19 58.72 9.02
C LEU A 1088 -2.50 58.09 9.51
N ASP A 1089 -2.61 57.87 10.82
CA ASP A 1089 -3.85 57.45 11.48
C ASP A 1089 -4.26 58.45 12.56
N LYS A 1090 -5.44 58.26 13.16
CA LYS A 1090 -5.93 59.10 14.26
C LYS A 1090 -4.92 59.18 15.43
N SER A 1091 -4.25 58.07 15.72
CA SER A 1091 -3.31 57.96 16.84
C SER A 1091 -2.05 58.81 16.64
N VAL A 1092 -1.57 58.95 15.40
CA VAL A 1092 -0.42 59.80 15.05
C VAL A 1092 -0.80 61.28 15.10
N LEU A 1093 -2.01 61.64 14.67
CA LEU A 1093 -2.51 63.02 14.74
C LEU A 1093 -2.63 63.51 16.19
N GLU A 1094 -3.22 62.69 17.07
CA GLU A 1094 -3.29 62.99 18.52
C GLU A 1094 -1.90 63.15 19.15
N ALA A 1095 -0.93 62.32 18.73
CA ALA A 1095 0.45 62.45 19.20
C ALA A 1095 1.10 63.73 18.67
N PHE A 1096 0.87 64.11 17.41
CA PHE A 1096 1.44 65.32 16.82
C PHE A 1096 0.89 66.60 17.47
N GLU A 1097 -0.42 66.66 17.73
CA GLU A 1097 -1.06 67.76 18.47
C GLU A 1097 -0.41 67.97 19.84
N ARG A 1098 -0.20 66.88 20.58
CA ARG A 1098 0.43 66.89 21.90
C ARG A 1098 1.91 67.29 21.87
N VAL A 1099 2.62 67.04 20.78
CA VAL A 1099 4.07 67.22 20.65
C VAL A 1099 4.43 68.59 20.07
N GLN A 1100 3.63 69.12 19.14
CA GLN A 1100 3.84 70.42 18.48
C GLN A 1100 2.48 71.10 18.16
N PRO A 1101 1.82 71.71 19.15
CA PRO A 1101 0.48 72.29 18.99
C PRO A 1101 0.43 73.44 17.98
N GLU A 1102 1.49 74.25 17.89
CA GLU A 1102 1.58 75.36 16.92
C GLU A 1102 1.68 74.90 15.45
N LEU A 1103 2.31 73.75 15.20
CA LEU A 1103 2.37 73.16 13.86
C LEU A 1103 1.06 72.44 13.50
N TYR A 1104 0.43 71.81 14.48
CA TYR A 1104 -0.88 71.18 14.32
C TYR A 1104 -1.97 72.21 14.00
N ALA A 1105 -1.96 73.37 14.65
CA ALA A 1105 -2.90 74.47 14.37
C ALA A 1105 -2.80 75.03 12.94
N LYS A 1106 -1.68 74.80 12.25
CA LYS A 1106 -1.45 75.21 10.84
C LYS A 1106 -1.93 74.17 9.81
N LEU A 1107 -2.41 73.00 10.25
CA LEU A 1107 -2.96 71.97 9.36
C LEU A 1107 -4.37 72.37 8.85
N PRO A 1108 -4.83 71.84 7.70
CA PRO A 1108 -6.19 72.10 7.21
C PRO A 1108 -7.29 71.67 8.21
N ILE A 1109 -8.39 72.42 8.29
CA ILE A 1109 -9.50 72.21 9.25
C ILE A 1109 -10.12 70.80 9.11
N GLY A 1110 -10.14 70.21 7.91
CA GLY A 1110 -10.60 68.84 7.67
C GLY A 1110 -9.70 67.75 8.26
N VAL A 1111 -8.41 68.03 8.46
CA VAL A 1111 -7.45 67.14 9.13
C VAL A 1111 -7.51 67.31 10.65
N GLN A 1112 -7.84 68.51 11.13
CA GLN A 1112 -8.00 68.83 12.55
C GLN A 1112 -9.28 68.25 13.18
N SER A 1113 -10.33 68.02 12.38
CA SER A 1113 -11.63 67.52 12.84
C SER A 1113 -11.73 65.98 12.91
N HIS A 1114 -10.65 65.25 12.61
CA HIS A 1114 -10.59 63.79 12.56
C HIS A 1114 -11.66 63.13 11.65
N SER A 1115 -12.23 63.87 10.70
CA SER A 1115 -13.20 63.34 9.73
C SER A 1115 -12.48 62.60 8.59
N ASP A 1116 -12.92 61.39 8.26
CA ASP A 1116 -12.41 60.57 7.15
C ASP A 1116 -12.39 61.34 5.80
N ASP A 1117 -13.31 62.26 5.60
CA ASP A 1117 -13.45 63.06 4.37
C ASP A 1117 -12.41 64.19 4.22
N GLY A 1118 -11.68 64.53 5.29
CA GLY A 1118 -10.76 65.67 5.34
C GLY A 1118 -9.28 65.35 5.20
N ILE A 1119 -8.88 64.07 5.27
CA ILE A 1119 -7.49 63.63 5.19
C ILE A 1119 -7.16 63.16 3.76
N PRO A 1120 -6.10 63.66 3.11
CA PRO A 1120 -5.71 63.19 1.78
C PRO A 1120 -5.53 61.67 1.74
N SER A 1121 -6.19 60.99 0.79
CA SER A 1121 -6.12 59.53 0.63
C SER A 1121 -4.69 58.98 0.45
N LYS A 1122 -3.77 59.82 -0.05
CA LYS A 1122 -2.34 59.52 -0.16
C LYS A 1122 -1.64 59.36 1.19
N TRP A 1123 -2.14 60.00 2.25
CA TRP A 1123 -1.58 60.00 3.61
C TRP A 1123 -2.07 58.82 4.46
N THR A 1124 -3.20 58.20 4.10
CA THR A 1124 -3.79 57.05 4.83
C THR A 1124 -3.74 55.74 4.03
N ARG A 1125 -3.06 55.74 2.87
CA ARG A 1125 -3.11 54.64 1.88
C ARG A 1125 -2.72 53.27 2.46
N ASN A 1126 -1.84 53.23 3.46
CA ASN A 1126 -1.30 52.03 4.07
C ASN A 1126 -1.93 51.69 5.45
N VAL A 1127 -2.98 52.41 5.85
CA VAL A 1127 -3.71 52.20 7.12
C VAL A 1127 -4.93 51.30 6.91
N ARG A 1128 -5.19 50.39 7.86
CA ARG A 1128 -6.35 49.46 7.85
C ARG A 1128 -7.65 50.25 7.95
N LYS A 1129 -8.71 49.83 7.22
CA LYS A 1129 -10.00 50.55 7.14
C LYS A 1129 -10.64 50.93 8.50
N HIS A 1130 -10.47 50.13 9.55
CA HIS A 1130 -10.99 50.42 10.90
C HIS A 1130 -10.19 51.47 11.70
N HIS A 1131 -8.99 51.84 11.24
CA HIS A 1131 -8.09 52.79 11.89
C HIS A 1131 -7.83 54.05 11.05
N ARG A 1132 -8.51 54.19 9.90
CA ARG A 1132 -8.40 55.38 9.05
C ARG A 1132 -8.98 56.61 9.74
#